data_AF-A0A3L6TLV0-F1
#
_entry.id   AF-A0A3L6TLV0-F1
#
_cell.length_a   1.000
_cell.length_b   1.000
_cell.length_c   1.000
_cell.angle_alpha   90.00
_cell.angle_beta   90.00
_cell.angle_gamma   90.00
#
_symmetry.space_group_name_H-M   'P 1'
#
loop_
_entity.id
_entity.type
_entity.pdbx_description
1 polymer ?
#
loop_
_entity_poly.entity_id
_entity_poly.type
_entity_poly.pdbx_seq_one_letter_code
_entity_poly.pdbx_strand_id
1 'polypeptide(L)'
;MMIIEKCNGLPLAIKVIGGVLTIRSPTRDSWFVILNHILGSEAQSEVIFSSLYLSYQDLSPQLKQCFLYYSLLPKGVNFDSPNVINMWISEGFIHLAAGRAHELEDIGTEYHQDLIMRHLIEPGASSSMHDIVRSFAQHMTREEALVVQRELQTEISSHLLSNFRRLSIESAESVPVEWADLQKLVLLRVLIINRTVNFKPGDSLSSFSSLRVLHIVRLAGSNELVRSLCQLKHLRYLYLYDSDISSLPDDIHRMKFLQHIGIVNCERFVQLPVNIIKLTQLRSLDLVGSSVDVVPRGFGRLTNLRSLFGFPVHRDGEGQGWCSLEELAPLRKLRSLRLEGIEKVNVSYLAEKAMISSMEHLISLHLNCSKSISVDVTNSEEQFIQEVYKHLSPPHCVENIVMETYIGRRLPNWMWAPEAAAFRRLRYMVLRNLASCTKLPDGLCQIPFLKRLEINKAPRIKHVGPEFLHHGGLQCAFPSLQELILLGMVKWCGWVWDPLNDVQAMPALEVLLVERCRLRSFPPGLSCHARALRRLVIAHALRLESLEAFLSLVELDICLSPRLSKIANLPRLQKLTVKICTKLSVLEGVPALRSLLLEDYTMKTLPGYLQRLQDDVCPKYLTLDCTIKLLKSISMRKGGPEWPKISHIQQVNAYAEDGGHQRKWSVLYTREPFSFKANMPDSDSDSEENLADDKLVRSDIPSDGSTDSQTDDELDDNNDIRTVSTGVDPFYDDSELVGIESPRDQIIEMLMNGRHTDKQQLQVVSIYGIGGLGKTTIAKSVGRQISNRFDCCAYVSVSQRPEDIGDIVSMGIMKSIIEQVRCPYPNLQDNLQVMINILKQFLEDKRYLIVIDDIWEASVWETIKAAFIGNNHGSGIIATTYKVDVAESIGGVYTLPLLSD
;
A
#
# COMPACT_ATOMS: atom_id res chain seq x y z
N MET A 1 27.26 -21.61 24.86
CA MET A 1 28.29 -21.63 23.79
C MET A 1 28.25 -22.92 22.99
N MET A 2 28.37 -24.11 23.59
CA MET A 2 28.35 -25.40 22.88
C MET A 2 27.16 -25.59 21.92
N ILE A 3 25.94 -25.21 22.31
CA ILE A 3 24.75 -25.30 21.44
C ILE A 3 24.88 -24.37 20.21
N ILE A 4 25.42 -23.16 20.40
CA ILE A 4 25.60 -22.17 19.33
C ILE A 4 26.66 -22.66 18.33
N GLU A 5 27.77 -23.20 18.84
CA GLU A 5 28.82 -23.83 18.01
C GLU A 5 28.25 -24.96 17.16
N LYS A 6 27.36 -25.79 17.73
CA LYS A 6 26.71 -26.88 17.00
C LYS A 6 25.66 -26.42 15.98
N CYS A 7 25.08 -25.22 16.15
CA CYS A 7 24.24 -24.60 15.12
C CYS A 7 25.05 -24.05 13.94
N ASN A 8 26.39 -24.12 13.98
CA ASN A 8 27.32 -23.72 12.92
C ASN A 8 27.09 -22.30 12.38
N GLY A 9 26.68 -21.37 13.24
CA GLY A 9 26.42 -19.97 12.86
C GLY A 9 25.15 -19.74 12.02
N LEU A 10 24.32 -20.77 11.78
CA LEU A 10 23.10 -20.66 10.97
C LEU A 10 22.00 -19.89 11.73
N PRO A 11 21.57 -18.69 11.27
CA PRO A 11 20.68 -17.83 12.05
C PRO A 11 19.33 -18.46 12.38
N LEU A 12 18.73 -19.22 11.45
CA LEU A 12 17.45 -19.87 11.67
C LEU A 12 17.54 -20.97 12.73
N ALA A 13 18.57 -21.82 12.66
CA ALA A 13 18.80 -22.88 13.65
C ALA A 13 19.01 -22.28 15.05
N ILE A 14 19.83 -21.22 15.15
CA ILE A 14 20.07 -20.50 16.41
C ILE A 14 18.77 -19.91 16.97
N LYS A 15 17.95 -19.26 16.13
CA LYS A 15 16.66 -18.69 16.55
C LYS A 15 15.70 -19.77 17.04
N VAL A 16 15.50 -20.84 16.28
CA VAL A 16 14.57 -21.92 16.63
C VAL A 16 14.97 -22.60 17.93
N ILE A 17 16.26 -22.96 18.09
CA ILE A 17 16.76 -23.56 19.33
C ILE A 17 16.69 -22.56 20.49
N GLY A 18 17.02 -21.29 20.23
CA GLY A 18 16.84 -20.20 21.20
C GLY A 18 15.41 -20.13 21.71
N GLY A 19 14.42 -20.21 20.82
CA GLY A 19 13.00 -20.26 21.15
C GLY A 19 12.64 -21.46 22.03
N VAL A 20 13.10 -22.67 21.70
CA VAL A 20 12.89 -23.86 22.54
C VAL A 20 13.48 -23.68 23.95
N LEU A 21 14.68 -23.10 24.04
CA LEU A 21 15.35 -22.82 25.32
C LEU A 21 14.59 -21.80 26.18
N THR A 22 13.83 -20.87 25.58
CA THR A 22 13.02 -19.90 26.36
C THR A 22 11.84 -20.55 27.08
N ILE A 23 11.36 -21.69 26.60
CA ILE A 23 10.16 -22.36 27.11
C ILE A 23 10.52 -23.48 28.10
N ARG A 24 11.67 -24.14 27.87
CA ARG A 24 12.14 -25.19 28.78
C ARG A 24 12.70 -24.63 30.08
N SER A 25 12.68 -25.46 31.12
CA SER A 25 13.32 -25.15 32.40
C SER A 25 14.81 -24.83 32.18
N PRO A 26 15.34 -23.73 32.76
CA PRO A 26 16.74 -23.32 32.60
C PRO A 26 17.68 -24.17 33.46
N THR A 27 17.69 -25.48 33.23
CA THR A 27 18.50 -26.47 33.96
C THR A 27 19.52 -27.12 33.03
N ARG A 28 20.70 -27.45 33.58
CA ARG A 28 21.79 -28.07 32.82
C ARG A 28 21.36 -29.37 32.13
N ASP A 29 20.60 -30.21 32.82
CA ASP A 29 20.14 -31.49 32.28
C ASP A 29 19.18 -31.31 31.10
N SER A 30 18.23 -30.38 31.21
CA SER A 30 17.30 -30.04 30.13
C SER A 30 18.02 -29.52 28.88
N TRP A 31 19.06 -28.71 29.07
CA TRP A 31 19.88 -28.18 27.98
C TRP A 31 20.82 -29.23 27.39
N PHE A 32 21.28 -30.19 28.20
CA PHE A 32 22.13 -31.29 27.72
C PHE A 32 21.38 -32.26 26.80
N VAL A 33 20.08 -32.50 27.07
CA VAL A 33 19.21 -33.26 26.16
C VAL A 33 19.10 -32.60 24.79
N ILE A 34 18.95 -31.27 24.74
CA ILE A 34 18.92 -30.49 23.49
C ILE A 34 20.25 -30.62 22.75
N LEU A 35 21.37 -30.47 23.46
CA LEU A 35 22.71 -30.59 22.89
C LEU A 35 22.92 -31.97 22.25
N ASN A 36 22.55 -33.06 22.94
CA ASN A 36 22.67 -34.43 22.43
C ASN A 36 21.83 -34.69 21.18
N HIS A 37 20.67 -34.07 21.07
CA HIS A 37 19.81 -34.21 19.89
C HIS A 37 20.41 -33.53 18.65
N ILE A 38 21.18 -32.46 18.81
CA ILE A 38 21.85 -31.76 17.70
C ILE A 38 23.22 -32.40 17.39
N LEU A 39 23.81 -33.12 18.33
CA LEU A 39 25.17 -33.68 18.26
C LEU A 39 25.40 -34.74 17.16
N GLY A 40 24.36 -35.23 16.48
CA GLY A 40 24.45 -36.27 15.43
C GLY A 40 24.41 -35.78 13.98
N SER A 41 24.37 -34.48 13.72
CA SER A 41 24.24 -33.91 12.36
C SER A 41 25.53 -33.23 11.91
N GLU A 42 26.07 -33.65 10.75
CA GLU A 42 27.33 -33.10 10.20
C GLU A 42 27.07 -32.11 9.06
N ALA A 43 25.99 -32.27 8.29
CA ALA A 43 25.63 -31.37 7.20
C ALA A 43 24.77 -30.17 7.67
N GLN A 44 24.90 -29.01 7.00
CA GLN A 44 24.12 -27.80 7.33
C GLN A 44 22.60 -28.03 7.22
N SER A 45 22.15 -28.78 6.22
CA SER A 45 20.74 -29.14 6.03
C SER A 45 20.22 -30.03 7.16
N GLU A 46 21.03 -30.99 7.62
CA GLU A 46 20.70 -31.86 8.75
C GLU A 46 20.63 -31.07 10.06
N VAL A 47 21.53 -30.11 10.29
CA VAL A 47 21.50 -29.26 11.49
C VAL A 47 20.20 -28.43 11.55
N ILE A 48 19.79 -27.82 10.43
CA ILE A 48 18.53 -27.07 10.38
C ILE A 48 17.33 -28.01 10.57
N PHE A 49 17.31 -29.15 9.87
CA PHE A 49 16.23 -30.13 9.99
C PHE A 49 16.13 -30.66 11.42
N SER A 50 17.23 -31.08 12.05
CA SER A 50 17.28 -31.55 13.42
C SER A 50 16.82 -30.49 14.42
N SER A 51 17.17 -29.21 14.18
CA SER A 51 16.73 -28.08 15.01
C SER A 51 15.22 -27.86 14.92
N LEU A 52 14.67 -27.88 13.70
CA LEU A 52 13.22 -27.76 13.46
C LEU A 52 12.46 -28.96 14.00
N TYR A 53 12.98 -30.16 13.80
CA TYR A 53 12.39 -31.40 14.27
C TYR A 53 12.36 -31.46 15.80
N LEU A 54 13.42 -31.03 16.48
CA LEU A 54 13.44 -30.92 17.94
C LEU A 54 12.38 -29.92 18.43
N SER A 55 12.30 -28.74 17.82
CA SER A 55 11.28 -27.73 18.17
C SER A 55 9.87 -28.27 17.95
N TYR A 56 9.64 -28.96 16.84
CA TYR A 56 8.38 -29.62 16.52
C TYR A 56 8.04 -30.73 17.52
N GLN A 57 8.99 -31.60 17.88
CA GLN A 57 8.76 -32.68 18.84
C GLN A 57 8.32 -32.16 20.22
N ASP A 58 8.89 -31.03 20.64
CA ASP A 58 8.61 -30.38 21.92
C ASP A 58 7.22 -29.71 21.97
N LEU A 59 6.56 -29.50 20.83
CA LEU A 59 5.19 -28.99 20.78
C LEU A 59 4.18 -29.99 21.36
N SER A 60 3.15 -29.47 22.03
CA SER A 60 1.98 -30.26 22.43
C SER A 60 1.27 -30.84 21.21
N PRO A 61 0.53 -31.96 21.32
CA PRO A 61 -0.17 -32.57 20.18
C PRO A 61 -1.10 -31.60 19.44
N GLN A 62 -1.80 -30.73 20.17
CA GLN A 62 -2.71 -29.74 19.60
C GLN A 62 -1.94 -28.65 18.86
N LEU A 63 -0.84 -28.17 19.44
CA LEU A 63 -0.01 -27.14 18.84
C LEU A 63 0.74 -27.64 17.61
N LYS A 64 1.12 -28.93 17.56
CA LYS A 64 1.62 -29.60 16.35
C LYS A 64 0.63 -29.47 15.20
N GLN A 65 -0.65 -29.77 15.44
CA GLN A 65 -1.67 -29.66 14.40
C GLN A 65 -1.83 -28.21 13.91
N CYS A 66 -1.81 -27.24 14.83
CA CYS A 66 -1.89 -25.80 14.49
C CYS A 66 -0.70 -25.34 13.63
N PHE A 67 0.53 -25.73 14.01
CA PHE A 67 1.77 -25.46 13.27
C PHE A 67 1.73 -26.06 11.86
N LEU A 68 1.38 -27.35 11.77
CA LEU A 68 1.27 -28.07 10.52
C LEU A 68 0.22 -27.44 9.59
N TYR A 69 -0.95 -27.08 10.13
CA TYR A 69 -2.01 -26.40 9.39
C TYR A 69 -1.55 -25.05 8.82
N TYR A 70 -0.74 -24.31 9.57
CA TYR A 70 -0.23 -23.01 9.14
C TYR A 70 0.56 -23.08 7.83
N SER A 71 1.24 -24.21 7.59
CA SER A 71 2.02 -24.45 6.38
C SER A 71 1.19 -24.60 5.10
N LEU A 72 -0.14 -24.68 5.23
CA LEU A 72 -1.10 -24.74 4.13
C LEU A 72 -1.50 -23.33 3.65
N LEU A 73 -1.34 -22.29 4.47
CA LEU A 73 -1.82 -20.95 4.15
C LEU A 73 -0.99 -20.33 3.02
N PRO A 74 -1.57 -19.91 1.88
CA PRO A 74 -0.84 -19.40 0.73
C PRO A 74 0.20 -18.31 1.03
N LYS A 75 1.36 -18.38 0.36
CA LYS A 75 2.39 -17.32 0.45
C LYS A 75 1.89 -16.03 -0.21
N GLY A 76 2.21 -14.88 0.40
CA GLY A 76 1.89 -13.56 -0.14
C GLY A 76 0.44 -13.10 0.07
N VAL A 77 -0.40 -13.92 0.71
CA VAL A 77 -1.74 -13.51 1.16
C VAL A 77 -1.70 -13.16 2.64
N ASN A 78 -2.30 -12.03 2.98
CA ASN A 78 -2.40 -11.60 4.36
C ASN A 78 -3.56 -12.35 5.05
N PHE A 79 -3.22 -13.43 5.74
CA PHE A 79 -4.10 -14.04 6.75
C PHE A 79 -3.83 -13.34 8.08
N ASP A 80 -4.84 -12.66 8.62
CA ASP A 80 -4.79 -12.13 9.96
C ASP A 80 -4.91 -13.26 11.00
N SER A 81 -4.23 -13.08 12.14
CA SER A 81 -4.19 -14.08 13.21
C SER A 81 -5.59 -14.57 13.67
N PRO A 82 -6.62 -13.71 13.83
CA PRO A 82 -7.96 -14.16 14.19
C PRO A 82 -8.58 -15.15 13.20
N ASN A 83 -8.41 -14.96 11.89
CA ASN A 83 -8.97 -15.88 10.89
C ASN A 83 -8.27 -17.24 10.93
N VAL A 84 -6.95 -17.28 11.13
CA VAL A 84 -6.23 -18.55 11.30
C VAL A 84 -6.69 -19.28 12.56
N ILE A 85 -6.88 -18.57 13.66
CA ILE A 85 -7.42 -19.15 14.91
C ILE A 85 -8.83 -19.71 14.68
N ASN A 86 -9.69 -18.99 13.96
CA ASN A 86 -11.03 -19.47 13.58
C ASN A 86 -10.97 -20.76 12.75
N MET A 87 -9.99 -20.89 11.85
CA MET A 87 -9.76 -22.14 11.10
C MET A 87 -9.34 -23.29 12.03
N TRP A 88 -8.44 -23.05 12.99
CA TRP A 88 -8.04 -24.06 13.98
C TRP A 88 -9.20 -24.52 14.87
N ILE A 89 -10.08 -23.60 15.27
CA ILE A 89 -11.32 -23.91 16.00
C ILE A 89 -12.24 -24.79 15.15
N SER A 90 -12.40 -24.43 13.86
CA SER A 90 -13.29 -25.10 12.91
C SER A 90 -12.85 -26.53 12.58
N GLU A 91 -11.54 -26.73 12.41
CA GLU A 91 -10.93 -28.07 12.32
C GLU A 91 -11.13 -28.87 13.61
N GLY A 92 -11.11 -28.18 14.75
CA GLY A 92 -11.23 -28.76 16.08
C GLY A 92 -9.88 -29.12 16.68
N PHE A 93 -8.83 -28.33 16.44
CA PHE A 93 -7.53 -28.50 17.10
C PHE A 93 -7.51 -27.89 18.50
N ILE A 94 -8.40 -26.94 18.75
CA ILE A 94 -8.52 -26.21 20.01
C ILE A 94 -9.69 -26.78 20.80
N HIS A 95 -9.44 -27.15 22.05
CA HIS A 95 -10.44 -27.72 22.95
C HIS A 95 -10.40 -27.02 24.31
N LEU A 96 -11.56 -26.91 24.94
CA LEU A 96 -11.66 -26.46 26.33
C LEU A 96 -11.21 -27.59 27.25
N ALA A 97 -10.13 -27.38 28.01
CA ALA A 97 -9.77 -28.27 29.09
C ALA A 97 -10.80 -28.13 30.23
N ALA A 98 -11.23 -29.24 30.83
CA ALA A 98 -12.15 -29.23 31.95
C ALA A 98 -11.59 -28.35 33.10
N GLY A 99 -12.37 -27.37 33.54
CA GLY A 99 -12.02 -26.49 34.67
C GLY A 99 -11.24 -25.21 34.33
N ARG A 100 -10.96 -24.90 33.05
CA ARG A 100 -10.37 -23.60 32.65
C ARG A 100 -11.46 -22.58 32.28
N ALA A 101 -11.24 -21.31 32.66
CA ALA A 101 -12.12 -20.17 32.36
C ALA A 101 -11.88 -19.54 30.98
N HIS A 102 -10.93 -20.04 30.19
CA HIS A 102 -10.53 -19.48 28.90
C HIS A 102 -11.51 -19.87 27.79
N GLU A 103 -11.77 -18.96 26.84
CA GLU A 103 -12.52 -19.26 25.62
C GLU A 103 -11.58 -19.89 24.56
N LEU A 104 -12.15 -20.48 23.50
CA LEU A 104 -11.37 -21.12 22.43
C LEU A 104 -10.42 -20.13 21.74
N GLU A 105 -10.85 -18.89 21.55
CA GLU A 105 -10.06 -17.84 20.92
C GLU A 105 -8.85 -17.42 21.78
N ASP A 106 -8.96 -17.50 23.12
CA ASP A 106 -7.82 -17.25 24.02
C ASP A 106 -6.76 -18.33 23.88
N ILE A 107 -7.17 -19.60 23.91
CA ILE A 107 -6.27 -20.75 23.74
C ILE A 107 -5.61 -20.69 22.36
N GLY A 108 -6.37 -20.34 21.32
CA GLY A 108 -5.82 -20.15 19.98
C GLY A 108 -4.80 -19.02 19.92
N THR A 109 -5.04 -17.92 20.62
CA THR A 109 -4.10 -16.80 20.73
C THR A 109 -2.83 -17.21 21.47
N GLU A 110 -2.93 -17.95 22.57
CA GLU A 110 -1.79 -18.51 23.30
C GLU A 110 -0.95 -19.44 22.42
N TYR A 111 -1.60 -20.33 21.66
CA TYR A 111 -0.94 -21.22 20.70
C TYR A 111 -0.22 -20.43 19.60
N HIS A 112 -0.86 -19.41 19.04
CA HIS A 112 -0.22 -18.55 18.05
C HIS A 112 1.01 -17.84 18.63
N GLN A 113 0.93 -17.33 19.86
CA GLN A 113 2.04 -16.69 20.56
C GLN A 113 3.19 -17.67 20.83
N ASP A 114 2.91 -18.91 21.25
CA ASP A 114 3.94 -19.94 21.47
C ASP A 114 4.72 -20.23 20.16
N LEU A 115 4.03 -20.37 19.03
CA LEU A 115 4.69 -20.57 17.73
C LEU A 115 5.59 -19.39 17.32
N ILE A 116 5.20 -18.15 17.66
CA ILE A 116 6.02 -16.95 17.45
C ILE A 116 7.25 -16.96 18.38
N MET A 117 7.07 -17.28 19.66
CA MET A 117 8.17 -17.35 20.64
C MET A 117 9.20 -18.44 20.28
N ARG A 118 8.76 -19.51 19.63
CA ARG A 118 9.63 -20.57 19.09
C ARG A 118 10.28 -20.22 17.76
N HIS A 119 10.02 -19.03 17.21
CA HIS A 119 10.47 -18.59 15.88
C HIS A 119 10.06 -19.55 14.74
N LEU A 120 8.95 -20.27 14.91
CA LEU A 120 8.36 -21.11 13.86
C LEU A 120 7.44 -20.29 12.93
N ILE A 121 6.91 -19.18 13.44
CA ILE A 121 6.14 -18.18 12.69
C ILE A 121 6.76 -16.81 12.96
N GLU A 122 6.83 -15.96 11.93
CA GLU A 122 7.36 -14.61 12.04
C GLU A 122 6.33 -13.67 12.71
N PRO A 123 6.78 -12.78 13.62
CA PRO A 123 5.90 -11.79 14.23
C PRO A 123 5.52 -10.71 13.20
N GLY A 124 4.24 -10.38 13.07
CA GLY A 124 3.77 -9.31 12.19
C GLY A 124 2.26 -9.30 11.97
N ALA A 125 1.76 -8.27 11.29
CA ALA A 125 0.34 -8.17 10.91
C ALA A 125 -0.06 -9.24 9.87
N SER A 126 0.89 -9.64 9.04
CA SER A 126 0.84 -10.82 8.18
C SER A 126 1.84 -11.83 8.74
N SER A 127 1.41 -12.69 9.65
CA SER A 127 2.28 -13.70 10.26
C SER A 127 2.79 -14.66 9.15
N SER A 128 3.97 -14.42 8.60
CA SER A 128 4.58 -15.27 7.57
C SER A 128 5.33 -16.43 8.22
N MET A 129 5.43 -17.56 7.52
CA MET A 129 6.29 -18.67 7.92
C MET A 129 7.50 -18.68 6.98
N HIS A 130 8.70 -18.73 7.55
CA HIS A 130 9.93 -18.83 6.78
C HIS A 130 9.89 -20.06 5.84
N ASP A 131 10.34 -19.93 4.60
CA ASP A 131 10.17 -20.95 3.54
C ASP A 131 10.71 -22.34 3.95
N ILE A 132 11.87 -22.39 4.62
CA ILE A 132 12.44 -23.65 5.13
C ILE A 132 11.55 -24.27 6.24
N VAL A 133 10.99 -23.47 7.14
CA VAL A 133 10.08 -23.94 8.21
C VAL A 133 8.79 -24.47 7.60
N ARG A 134 8.27 -23.77 6.59
CA ARG A 134 7.10 -24.19 5.82
C ARG A 134 7.33 -25.51 5.10
N SER A 135 8.44 -25.65 4.39
CA SER A 135 8.82 -26.88 3.69
C SER A 135 8.94 -28.06 4.66
N PHE A 136 9.54 -27.84 5.83
CA PHE A 136 9.60 -28.83 6.90
C PHE A 136 8.18 -29.24 7.37
N ALA A 137 7.30 -28.28 7.65
CA ALA A 137 5.93 -28.57 8.10
C ALA A 137 5.12 -29.32 7.03
N GLN A 138 5.25 -28.94 5.76
CA GLN A 138 4.60 -29.61 4.63
C GLN A 138 5.11 -31.05 4.47
N HIS A 139 6.42 -31.28 4.64
CA HIS A 139 7.00 -32.62 4.66
C HIS A 139 6.37 -33.48 5.76
N MET A 140 6.15 -32.92 6.95
CA MET A 140 5.51 -33.60 8.08
C MET A 140 4.01 -33.89 7.85
N THR A 141 3.32 -33.14 6.97
CA THR A 141 1.89 -33.35 6.64
C THR A 141 1.62 -34.08 5.33
N ARG A 142 2.65 -34.45 4.56
CA ARG A 142 2.54 -34.90 3.16
C ARG A 142 1.59 -36.08 2.90
N GLU A 143 1.24 -36.84 3.95
CA GLU A 143 0.30 -37.97 3.84
C GLU A 143 -1.18 -37.55 4.04
N GLU A 144 -1.44 -36.41 4.68
CA GLU A 144 -2.79 -35.93 4.99
C GLU A 144 -3.17 -34.62 4.32
N ALA A 145 -2.19 -33.83 3.87
CA ALA A 145 -2.39 -32.52 3.28
C ALA A 145 -1.57 -32.31 2.01
N LEU A 146 -2.14 -31.59 1.06
CA LEU A 146 -1.52 -31.21 -0.19
C LEU A 146 -1.59 -29.70 -0.38
N VAL A 147 -0.47 -29.10 -0.80
CA VAL A 147 -0.39 -27.70 -1.22
C VAL A 147 -0.01 -27.70 -2.70
N VAL A 148 -0.92 -27.24 -3.55
CA VAL A 148 -0.71 -27.21 -5.00
C VAL A 148 -0.17 -25.85 -5.41
N GLN A 149 0.98 -25.86 -6.07
CA GLN A 149 1.65 -24.65 -6.54
C GLN A 149 1.64 -24.52 -8.06
N ARG A 150 1.60 -25.63 -8.82
CA ARG A 150 1.56 -25.63 -10.30
C ARG A 150 0.20 -26.13 -10.82
N GLU A 151 0.18 -26.75 -11.99
CA GLU A 151 -1.02 -27.32 -12.60
C GLU A 151 -1.62 -28.44 -11.74
N LEU A 152 -2.90 -28.28 -11.40
CA LEU A 152 -3.65 -29.21 -10.56
C LEU A 152 -3.65 -30.64 -11.14
N GLN A 153 -3.68 -30.77 -12.47
CA GLN A 153 -3.72 -32.06 -13.15
C GLN A 153 -2.40 -32.82 -13.07
N THR A 154 -1.24 -32.15 -13.13
CA THR A 154 0.06 -32.82 -13.07
C THR A 154 0.41 -33.27 -11.65
N GLU A 155 0.07 -32.46 -10.65
CA GLU A 155 0.30 -32.80 -9.23
C GLU A 155 -0.71 -33.83 -8.70
N ILE A 156 -1.99 -33.76 -9.08
CA ILE A 156 -2.99 -34.75 -8.63
C ILE A 156 -2.87 -36.07 -9.40
N SER A 157 -2.49 -36.06 -10.69
CA SER A 157 -2.37 -37.31 -11.48
C SER A 157 -1.18 -38.19 -11.06
N SER A 158 -0.17 -37.62 -10.39
CA SER A 158 0.94 -38.39 -9.80
C SER A 158 0.60 -39.01 -8.43
N HIS A 159 -0.35 -38.42 -7.71
CA HIS A 159 -0.80 -38.86 -6.38
C HIS A 159 -2.17 -39.55 -6.44
N LEU A 160 -2.26 -40.58 -7.31
CA LEU A 160 -3.43 -41.45 -7.48
C LEU A 160 -4.10 -41.79 -6.13
N LEU A 161 -5.38 -41.42 -5.99
CA LEU A 161 -6.33 -41.97 -5.00
C LEU A 161 -5.98 -41.71 -3.51
N SER A 162 -5.47 -40.54 -3.19
CA SER A 162 -4.98 -40.19 -1.85
C SER A 162 -6.09 -39.73 -0.89
N ASN A 163 -6.03 -40.21 0.36
CA ASN A 163 -6.92 -39.88 1.48
C ASN A 163 -6.65 -38.47 2.05
N PHE A 164 -6.40 -37.47 1.20
CA PHE A 164 -6.12 -36.12 1.66
C PHE A 164 -7.32 -35.54 2.40
N ARG A 165 -7.04 -34.98 3.57
CA ARG A 165 -8.03 -34.29 4.40
C ARG A 165 -7.96 -32.79 4.22
N ARG A 166 -6.85 -32.26 3.69
CA ARG A 166 -6.61 -30.82 3.55
C ARG A 166 -5.99 -30.52 2.21
N LEU A 167 -6.58 -29.59 1.48
CA LEU A 167 -6.07 -29.11 0.21
C LEU A 167 -5.95 -27.59 0.26
N SER A 168 -4.79 -27.08 -0.16
CA SER A 168 -4.56 -25.67 -0.41
C SER A 168 -4.06 -25.48 -1.84
N ILE A 169 -4.57 -24.47 -2.54
CA ILE A 169 -4.18 -24.14 -3.90
C ILE A 169 -3.65 -22.70 -3.91
N GLU A 170 -2.37 -22.54 -4.23
CA GLU A 170 -1.65 -21.26 -4.20
C GLU A 170 -1.60 -20.59 -5.57
N SER A 171 -1.65 -19.26 -5.62
CA SER A 171 -1.56 -18.48 -6.85
C SER A 171 -0.16 -18.55 -7.47
N ALA A 172 -0.04 -19.12 -8.67
CA ALA A 172 1.17 -19.00 -9.49
C ALA A 172 0.90 -18.76 -11.00
N GLU A 173 -0.33 -18.91 -11.50
CA GLU A 173 -0.66 -18.77 -12.93
C GLU A 173 -2.05 -18.14 -13.13
N SER A 174 -2.26 -17.50 -14.29
CA SER A 174 -3.52 -16.84 -14.69
C SER A 174 -4.65 -17.80 -15.07
N VAL A 175 -4.39 -19.12 -15.07
CA VAL A 175 -5.37 -20.13 -15.47
C VAL A 175 -6.30 -20.46 -14.29
N PRO A 176 -7.64 -20.34 -14.46
CA PRO A 176 -8.61 -20.70 -13.44
C PRO A 176 -8.56 -22.18 -13.09
N VAL A 177 -8.87 -22.52 -11.84
CA VAL A 177 -9.05 -23.92 -11.44
C VAL A 177 -10.45 -24.39 -11.83
N GLU A 178 -10.53 -25.50 -12.56
CA GLU A 178 -11.79 -26.15 -12.92
C GLU A 178 -12.32 -26.99 -11.75
N TRP A 179 -13.57 -26.74 -11.33
CA TRP A 179 -14.15 -27.37 -10.14
C TRP A 179 -14.29 -28.90 -10.27
N ALA A 180 -14.49 -29.40 -11.50
CA ALA A 180 -14.63 -30.83 -11.79
C ALA A 180 -13.43 -31.67 -11.31
N ASP A 181 -12.22 -31.12 -11.34
CA ASP A 181 -11.02 -31.82 -10.89
C ASP A 181 -10.98 -31.98 -9.35
N LEU A 182 -11.60 -31.06 -8.62
CA LEU A 182 -11.66 -31.09 -7.15
C LEU A 182 -12.69 -32.11 -6.64
N GLN A 183 -13.76 -32.37 -7.40
CA GLN A 183 -14.88 -33.21 -6.94
C GLN A 183 -14.49 -34.65 -6.60
N LYS A 184 -13.32 -35.13 -7.07
CA LYS A 184 -12.78 -36.47 -6.78
C LYS A 184 -12.31 -36.62 -5.32
N LEU A 185 -12.10 -35.52 -4.58
CA LEU A 185 -11.50 -35.51 -3.25
C LEU A 185 -12.55 -35.56 -2.12
N VAL A 186 -13.25 -36.68 -2.01
CA VAL A 186 -14.44 -36.83 -1.14
C VAL A 186 -14.16 -36.80 0.37
N LEU A 187 -12.91 -37.03 0.79
CA LEU A 187 -12.50 -37.04 2.21
C LEU A 187 -12.03 -35.68 2.74
N LEU A 188 -12.07 -34.63 1.89
CA LEU A 188 -11.62 -33.31 2.29
C LEU A 188 -12.43 -32.76 3.46
N ARG A 189 -11.68 -32.24 4.43
CA ARG A 189 -12.16 -31.43 5.56
C ARG A 189 -11.84 -29.96 5.37
N VAL A 190 -10.76 -29.65 4.64
CA VAL A 190 -10.32 -28.27 4.40
C VAL A 190 -10.00 -28.08 2.94
N LEU A 191 -10.55 -27.00 2.39
CA LEU A 191 -10.29 -26.54 1.04
C LEU A 191 -10.00 -25.03 1.09
N ILE A 192 -8.75 -24.65 0.80
CA ILE A 192 -8.30 -23.27 0.68
C ILE A 192 -7.93 -23.02 -0.77
N ILE A 193 -8.57 -22.06 -1.41
CA ILE A 193 -8.31 -21.71 -2.80
C ILE A 193 -7.95 -20.24 -2.88
N ASN A 194 -6.69 -19.98 -3.17
CA ASN A 194 -6.16 -18.65 -3.44
C ASN A 194 -5.86 -18.48 -4.94
N ARG A 195 -6.82 -18.89 -5.76
CA ARG A 195 -6.87 -18.66 -7.21
C ARG A 195 -8.30 -18.31 -7.59
N THR A 196 -8.46 -17.73 -8.78
CA THR A 196 -9.79 -17.59 -9.38
C THR A 196 -10.35 -18.99 -9.68
N VAL A 197 -11.56 -19.24 -9.22
CA VAL A 197 -12.28 -20.50 -9.47
C VAL A 197 -13.53 -20.20 -10.26
N ASN A 198 -13.72 -20.94 -11.35
CA ASN A 198 -14.95 -20.89 -12.13
C ASN A 198 -15.86 -22.03 -11.65
N PHE A 199 -16.95 -21.68 -10.98
CA PHE A 199 -17.98 -22.63 -10.59
C PHE A 199 -19.08 -22.62 -11.67
N LYS A 200 -19.16 -23.69 -12.46
CA LYS A 200 -20.01 -23.74 -13.65
C LYS A 200 -21.40 -24.32 -13.34
N PRO A 201 -22.41 -24.05 -14.18
CA PRO A 201 -23.70 -24.73 -14.09
C PRO A 201 -23.54 -26.26 -14.17
N GLY A 202 -24.00 -26.97 -13.14
CA GLY A 202 -23.86 -28.43 -13.01
C GLY A 202 -22.80 -28.85 -11.98
N ASP A 203 -21.90 -27.95 -11.57
CA ASP A 203 -20.99 -28.21 -10.45
C ASP A 203 -21.74 -28.32 -9.12
N SER A 204 -21.27 -29.21 -8.26
CA SER A 204 -21.90 -29.49 -6.97
C SER A 204 -20.87 -29.62 -5.85
N LEU A 205 -21.30 -29.24 -4.65
CA LEU A 205 -20.55 -29.42 -3.40
C LEU A 205 -20.84 -30.76 -2.72
N SER A 206 -21.76 -31.56 -3.27
CA SER A 206 -22.24 -32.82 -2.66
C SER A 206 -21.15 -33.86 -2.44
N SER A 207 -20.07 -33.84 -3.24
CA SER A 207 -18.92 -34.74 -3.07
C SER A 207 -18.16 -34.47 -1.77
N PHE A 208 -18.16 -33.24 -1.26
CA PHE A 208 -17.40 -32.82 -0.08
C PHE A 208 -18.20 -32.97 1.22
N SER A 209 -18.76 -34.16 1.43
CA SER A 209 -19.63 -34.44 2.59
C SER A 209 -18.96 -34.19 3.96
N SER A 210 -17.63 -34.31 4.03
CA SER A 210 -16.83 -34.14 5.26
C SER A 210 -16.25 -32.73 5.46
N LEU A 211 -16.54 -31.79 4.56
CA LEU A 211 -15.91 -30.47 4.56
C LEU A 211 -16.30 -29.67 5.81
N ARG A 212 -15.29 -29.07 6.45
CA ARG A 212 -15.41 -28.21 7.64
C ARG A 212 -14.97 -26.78 7.37
N VAL A 213 -13.97 -26.59 6.52
CA VAL A 213 -13.41 -25.28 6.18
C VAL A 213 -13.42 -25.11 4.67
N LEU A 214 -14.09 -24.06 4.20
CA LEU A 214 -14.07 -23.59 2.83
C LEU A 214 -13.61 -22.13 2.82
N HIS A 215 -12.47 -21.86 2.18
CA HIS A 215 -11.92 -20.52 2.02
C HIS A 215 -11.59 -20.28 0.56
N ILE A 216 -12.20 -19.26 -0.06
CA ILE A 216 -12.01 -18.93 -1.48
C ILE A 216 -11.72 -17.43 -1.61
N VAL A 217 -10.64 -17.07 -2.31
CA VAL A 217 -10.20 -15.66 -2.44
C VAL A 217 -10.79 -14.96 -3.66
N ARG A 218 -11.20 -15.69 -4.71
CA ARG A 218 -11.92 -15.13 -5.87
C ARG A 218 -12.79 -16.21 -6.52
N LEU A 219 -14.11 -16.04 -6.44
CA LEU A 219 -15.07 -16.96 -7.05
C LEU A 219 -15.83 -16.25 -8.18
N ALA A 220 -15.88 -16.91 -9.34
CA ALA A 220 -16.80 -16.58 -10.43
C ALA A 220 -17.89 -17.66 -10.51
N GLY A 221 -19.14 -17.26 -10.78
CA GLY A 221 -20.27 -18.19 -10.85
C GLY A 221 -20.85 -18.55 -9.48
N SER A 222 -20.84 -17.61 -8.54
CA SER A 222 -21.31 -17.82 -7.17
C SER A 222 -22.76 -18.30 -7.03
N ASN A 223 -23.65 -18.02 -7.98
CA ASN A 223 -25.06 -18.44 -7.91
C ASN A 223 -25.20 -19.96 -7.80
N GLU A 224 -24.39 -20.71 -8.54
CA GLU A 224 -24.35 -22.17 -8.53
C GLU A 224 -23.76 -22.70 -7.22
N LEU A 225 -22.72 -22.05 -6.68
CA LEU A 225 -22.16 -22.37 -5.36
C LEU A 225 -23.22 -22.17 -4.26
N VAL A 226 -23.93 -21.03 -4.25
CA VAL A 226 -24.93 -20.68 -3.24
C VAL A 226 -26.02 -21.76 -3.12
N ARG A 227 -26.47 -22.31 -4.26
CA ARG A 227 -27.45 -23.40 -4.30
C ARG A 227 -26.93 -24.70 -3.69
N SER A 228 -25.63 -24.96 -3.78
CA SER A 228 -24.99 -26.18 -3.30
C SER A 228 -24.43 -26.08 -1.87
N LEU A 229 -24.24 -24.88 -1.31
CA LEU A 229 -23.73 -24.67 0.07
C LEU A 229 -24.53 -25.45 1.13
N CYS A 230 -25.86 -25.52 1.00
CA CYS A 230 -26.74 -26.25 1.93
C CYS A 230 -26.45 -27.76 2.01
N GLN A 231 -25.69 -28.31 1.06
CA GLN A 231 -25.30 -29.72 1.05
C GLN A 231 -24.14 -30.02 2.03
N LEU A 232 -23.36 -28.99 2.40
CA LEU A 232 -22.19 -29.11 3.29
C LEU A 232 -22.59 -29.17 4.77
N LYS A 233 -23.11 -30.32 5.20
CA LYS A 233 -23.68 -30.49 6.55
C LYS A 233 -22.67 -30.35 7.69
N HIS A 234 -21.37 -30.55 7.44
CA HIS A 234 -20.31 -30.46 8.45
C HIS A 234 -19.53 -29.14 8.42
N LEU A 235 -19.91 -28.20 7.54
CA LEU A 235 -19.20 -26.94 7.39
C LEU A 235 -19.27 -26.13 8.69
N ARG A 236 -18.12 -25.61 9.09
CA ARG A 236 -17.93 -24.76 10.28
C ARG A 236 -17.38 -23.38 9.93
N TYR A 237 -16.62 -23.30 8.84
CA TYR A 237 -16.00 -22.08 8.37
C TYR A 237 -16.29 -21.90 6.88
N LEU A 238 -16.95 -20.80 6.54
CA LEU A 238 -17.16 -20.34 5.17
C LEU A 238 -16.52 -18.95 5.05
N TYR A 239 -15.58 -18.80 4.14
CA TYR A 239 -14.96 -17.51 3.85
C TYR A 239 -14.85 -17.31 2.35
N LEU A 240 -15.44 -16.22 1.88
CA LEU A 240 -15.37 -15.75 0.51
C LEU A 240 -14.81 -14.34 0.54
N TYR A 241 -13.72 -14.14 -0.17
CA TYR A 241 -13.13 -12.82 -0.40
C TYR A 241 -13.31 -12.47 -1.88
N ASP A 242 -13.49 -11.19 -2.20
CA ASP A 242 -13.44 -10.64 -3.57
C ASP A 242 -14.16 -11.53 -4.61
N SER A 243 -15.40 -11.90 -4.29
CA SER A 243 -16.21 -12.87 -5.01
C SER A 243 -17.53 -12.26 -5.48
N ASP A 244 -18.07 -12.73 -6.60
CA ASP A 244 -19.27 -12.18 -7.24
C ASP A 244 -20.61 -12.57 -6.56
N ILE A 245 -20.57 -13.02 -5.30
CA ILE A 245 -21.72 -13.51 -4.53
C ILE A 245 -22.71 -12.39 -4.18
N SER A 246 -23.99 -12.64 -4.45
CA SER A 246 -25.08 -11.68 -4.21
C SER A 246 -25.86 -11.93 -2.91
N SER A 247 -26.01 -13.19 -2.50
CA SER A 247 -26.68 -13.57 -1.25
C SER A 247 -26.22 -14.95 -0.76
N LEU A 248 -26.48 -15.25 0.52
CA LEU A 248 -26.37 -16.59 1.09
C LEU A 248 -27.70 -17.34 0.92
N PRO A 249 -27.73 -18.68 1.00
CA PRO A 249 -28.97 -19.43 0.82
C PRO A 249 -29.95 -19.20 1.98
N ASP A 250 -31.26 -19.08 1.69
CA ASP A 250 -32.31 -18.87 2.71
C ASP A 250 -32.36 -20.00 3.76
N ASP A 251 -31.97 -21.20 3.35
CA ASP A 251 -31.89 -22.40 4.18
C ASP A 251 -30.55 -22.53 4.94
N ILE A 252 -29.71 -21.48 5.02
CA ILE A 252 -28.39 -21.53 5.69
C ILE A 252 -28.46 -22.07 7.13
N HIS A 253 -29.58 -21.85 7.81
CA HIS A 253 -29.85 -22.38 9.16
C HIS A 253 -29.79 -23.91 9.27
N ARG A 254 -29.87 -24.66 8.16
CA ARG A 254 -29.69 -26.12 8.13
C ARG A 254 -28.23 -26.53 8.40
N MET A 255 -27.27 -25.63 8.19
CA MET A 255 -25.84 -25.84 8.46
C MET A 255 -25.54 -25.62 9.95
N LYS A 256 -26.02 -26.52 10.80
CA LYS A 256 -26.05 -26.37 12.27
C LYS A 256 -24.68 -26.24 12.95
N PHE A 257 -23.60 -26.63 12.28
CA PHE A 257 -22.23 -26.55 12.81
C PHE A 257 -21.47 -25.30 12.36
N LEU A 258 -22.12 -24.41 11.59
CA LEU A 258 -21.48 -23.20 11.09
C LEU A 258 -21.13 -22.27 12.26
N GLN A 259 -19.84 -21.93 12.36
CA GLN A 259 -19.25 -21.14 13.44
C GLN A 259 -18.68 -19.82 12.92
N HIS A 260 -18.19 -19.77 11.67
CA HIS A 260 -17.56 -18.60 11.09
C HIS A 260 -18.06 -18.38 9.66
N ILE A 261 -18.53 -17.17 9.38
CA ILE A 261 -18.90 -16.71 8.04
C ILE A 261 -18.12 -15.43 7.76
N GLY A 262 -17.37 -15.41 6.66
CA GLY A 262 -16.74 -14.20 6.13
C GLY A 262 -17.14 -13.99 4.69
N ILE A 263 -17.70 -12.82 4.39
CA ILE A 263 -18.07 -12.36 3.05
C ILE A 263 -17.41 -10.98 2.91
N VAL A 264 -16.14 -10.97 2.52
CA VAL A 264 -15.27 -9.80 2.64
C VAL A 264 -14.93 -9.25 1.25
N ASN A 265 -15.06 -7.94 1.07
CA ASN A 265 -14.89 -7.27 -0.23
C ASN A 265 -15.74 -7.89 -1.35
N CYS A 266 -16.90 -8.47 -1.01
CA CYS A 266 -17.87 -8.96 -1.97
C CYS A 266 -18.90 -7.86 -2.22
N GLU A 267 -18.60 -6.92 -3.11
CA GLU A 267 -19.39 -5.70 -3.32
C GLU A 267 -20.83 -5.97 -3.79
N ARG A 268 -21.07 -7.09 -4.48
CA ARG A 268 -22.40 -7.51 -4.94
C ARG A 268 -23.26 -8.11 -3.84
N PHE A 269 -22.70 -8.39 -2.67
CA PHE A 269 -23.41 -9.00 -1.56
C PHE A 269 -24.24 -7.95 -0.82
N VAL A 270 -25.56 -7.96 -1.05
CA VAL A 270 -26.46 -6.87 -0.60
C VAL A 270 -27.35 -7.23 0.58
N GLN A 271 -27.59 -8.53 0.84
CA GLN A 271 -28.56 -8.93 1.86
C GLN A 271 -28.13 -10.19 2.64
N LEU A 272 -28.42 -10.16 3.94
CA LEU A 272 -28.32 -11.33 4.82
C LEU A 272 -29.66 -12.10 4.82
N PRO A 273 -29.63 -13.45 4.72
CA PRO A 273 -30.85 -14.23 4.80
C PRO A 273 -31.45 -14.15 6.21
N VAL A 274 -32.78 -13.96 6.31
CA VAL A 274 -33.48 -13.79 7.60
C VAL A 274 -33.22 -14.96 8.56
N ASN A 275 -33.10 -16.18 8.03
CA ASN A 275 -32.86 -17.38 8.83
C ASN A 275 -31.46 -17.46 9.45
N ILE A 276 -30.52 -16.54 9.15
CA ILE A 276 -29.19 -16.50 9.77
C ILE A 276 -29.28 -16.41 11.30
N ILE A 277 -30.33 -15.77 11.84
CA ILE A 277 -30.59 -15.62 13.28
C ILE A 277 -30.80 -16.96 14.01
N LYS A 278 -31.02 -18.06 13.27
CA LYS A 278 -31.17 -19.41 13.82
C LYS A 278 -29.83 -20.13 14.01
N LEU A 279 -28.71 -19.57 13.51
CA LEU A 279 -27.36 -20.14 13.65
C LEU A 279 -26.78 -19.86 15.03
N THR A 280 -27.34 -20.45 16.08
CA THR A 280 -26.95 -20.15 17.47
C THR A 280 -25.51 -20.57 17.82
N GLN A 281 -24.81 -21.31 16.96
CA GLN A 281 -23.40 -21.69 17.13
C GLN A 281 -22.43 -20.71 16.45
N LEU A 282 -22.94 -19.69 15.75
CA LEU A 282 -22.12 -18.70 15.07
C LEU A 282 -21.29 -17.89 16.08
N ARG A 283 -19.98 -17.88 15.86
CA ARG A 283 -18.96 -17.19 16.67
C ARG A 283 -18.38 -15.97 15.93
N SER A 284 -18.31 -16.00 14.62
CA SER A 284 -17.80 -14.88 13.80
C SER A 284 -18.66 -14.62 12.58
N LEU A 285 -18.95 -13.34 12.34
CA LEU A 285 -19.54 -12.84 11.11
C LEU A 285 -18.73 -11.64 10.62
N ASP A 286 -18.18 -11.73 9.42
CA ASP A 286 -17.43 -10.65 8.77
C ASP A 286 -18.08 -10.29 7.43
N LEU A 287 -18.49 -9.03 7.30
CA LEU A 287 -19.19 -8.45 6.15
C LEU A 287 -18.47 -7.21 5.62
N VAL A 288 -17.20 -6.99 5.99
CA VAL A 288 -16.45 -5.80 5.60
C VAL A 288 -16.33 -5.72 4.07
N GLY A 289 -16.61 -4.55 3.51
CA GLY A 289 -16.56 -4.33 2.07
C GLY A 289 -17.70 -5.00 1.29
N SER A 290 -18.74 -5.48 1.96
CA SER A 290 -20.01 -5.85 1.33
C SER A 290 -20.95 -4.65 1.25
N SER A 291 -22.03 -4.79 0.48
CA SER A 291 -23.08 -3.78 0.33
C SER A 291 -24.30 -4.06 1.23
N VAL A 292 -24.14 -4.86 2.29
CA VAL A 292 -25.22 -5.17 3.23
C VAL A 292 -25.59 -3.90 3.99
N ASP A 293 -26.84 -3.48 3.83
CA ASP A 293 -27.40 -2.31 4.52
C ASP A 293 -28.38 -2.70 5.63
N VAL A 294 -29.02 -3.87 5.55
CA VAL A 294 -30.05 -4.33 6.48
C VAL A 294 -29.63 -5.60 7.22
N VAL A 295 -29.99 -5.68 8.50
CA VAL A 295 -29.82 -6.84 9.38
C VAL A 295 -31.21 -7.31 9.85
N PRO A 296 -31.50 -8.62 9.81
CA PRO A 296 -32.82 -9.13 10.21
C PRO A 296 -33.10 -8.90 11.70
N ARG A 297 -34.36 -8.55 12.03
CA ARG A 297 -34.82 -8.45 13.43
C ARG A 297 -34.61 -9.77 14.19
N GLY A 298 -34.22 -9.67 15.45
CA GLY A 298 -33.87 -10.82 16.29
C GLY A 298 -32.43 -11.31 16.10
N PHE A 299 -31.59 -10.55 15.41
CA PHE A 299 -30.15 -10.82 15.28
C PHE A 299 -29.44 -10.97 16.63
N GLY A 300 -29.90 -10.25 17.67
CA GLY A 300 -29.41 -10.33 19.03
C GLY A 300 -29.54 -11.72 19.69
N ARG A 301 -30.26 -12.67 19.06
CA ARG A 301 -30.30 -14.08 19.48
C ARG A 301 -28.97 -14.81 19.26
N LEU A 302 -28.06 -14.27 18.45
CA LEU A 302 -26.75 -14.84 18.15
C LEU A 302 -25.73 -14.58 19.28
N THR A 303 -26.09 -14.90 20.53
CA THR A 303 -25.30 -14.56 21.73
C THR A 303 -23.95 -15.28 21.85
N ASN A 304 -23.67 -16.24 20.95
CA ASN A 304 -22.37 -16.91 20.86
C ASN A 304 -21.34 -16.18 19.99
N LEU A 305 -21.71 -15.05 19.38
CA LEU A 305 -20.77 -14.21 18.64
C LEU A 305 -19.63 -13.71 19.54
N ARG A 306 -18.43 -13.70 18.97
CA ARG A 306 -17.16 -13.18 19.51
C ARG A 306 -16.60 -12.09 18.61
N SER A 307 -16.82 -12.21 17.31
CA SER A 307 -16.37 -11.22 16.32
C SER A 307 -17.53 -10.87 15.39
N LEU A 308 -17.76 -9.58 15.23
CA LEU A 308 -18.77 -9.04 14.34
C LEU A 308 -18.18 -7.86 13.59
N PHE A 309 -17.91 -8.06 12.30
CA PHE A 309 -17.33 -7.03 11.44
C PHE A 309 -18.28 -6.64 10.32
N GLY A 310 -18.36 -5.34 10.03
CA GLY A 310 -19.22 -4.83 8.96
C GLY A 310 -20.71 -4.75 9.35
N PHE A 311 -21.04 -4.59 10.63
CA PHE A 311 -22.44 -4.52 11.07
C PHE A 311 -23.07 -3.19 10.63
N PRO A 312 -24.10 -3.20 9.76
CA PRO A 312 -24.66 -1.97 9.24
C PRO A 312 -25.67 -1.35 10.21
N VAL A 313 -25.49 -0.06 10.44
CA VAL A 313 -26.48 0.76 11.13
C VAL A 313 -27.58 1.12 10.14
N HIS A 314 -28.79 0.64 10.41
CA HIS A 314 -29.96 0.94 9.58
C HIS A 314 -31.23 1.07 10.41
N ARG A 315 -32.27 1.51 9.73
CA ARG A 315 -33.58 1.83 10.29
C ARG A 315 -34.63 1.07 9.49
N ASP A 316 -35.67 0.60 10.17
CA ASP A 316 -36.91 0.26 9.48
C ASP A 316 -37.66 1.54 9.08
N GLY A 317 -38.41 1.51 7.98
CA GLY A 317 -39.11 2.67 7.40
C GLY A 317 -39.94 3.54 8.36
N GLU A 318 -40.55 4.60 7.83
CA GLU A 318 -41.01 5.80 8.56
C GLU A 318 -41.87 5.62 9.85
N GLY A 319 -42.42 4.43 10.15
CA GLY A 319 -43.39 4.22 11.22
C GLY A 319 -42.96 3.62 12.57
N GLN A 320 -41.76 3.03 12.76
CA GLN A 320 -41.49 2.22 13.98
C GLN A 320 -40.30 2.59 14.89
N GLY A 321 -39.50 3.62 14.57
CA GLY A 321 -38.45 4.11 15.49
C GLY A 321 -37.35 3.10 15.90
N TRP A 322 -37.36 1.89 15.34
CA TRP A 322 -36.40 0.83 15.61
C TRP A 322 -35.09 1.08 14.88
N CYS A 323 -33.98 0.83 15.58
CA CYS A 323 -32.62 0.92 15.04
C CYS A 323 -31.90 -0.42 15.21
N SER A 324 -31.13 -0.83 14.20
CA SER A 324 -30.37 -2.09 14.24
C SER A 324 -29.39 -2.19 15.41
N LEU A 325 -28.95 -1.06 15.96
CA LEU A 325 -28.11 -0.99 17.16
C LEU A 325 -28.76 -1.66 18.38
N GLU A 326 -30.09 -1.72 18.48
CA GLU A 326 -30.79 -2.42 19.56
C GLU A 326 -30.48 -3.92 19.61
N GLU A 327 -30.12 -4.53 18.47
CA GLU A 327 -29.77 -5.95 18.38
C GLU A 327 -28.39 -6.28 19.00
N LEU A 328 -27.57 -5.26 19.28
CA LEU A 328 -26.24 -5.45 19.86
C LEU A 328 -26.26 -5.63 21.38
N ALA A 329 -27.26 -5.08 22.08
CA ALA A 329 -27.39 -5.15 23.54
C ALA A 329 -27.24 -6.57 24.15
N PRO A 330 -27.84 -7.64 23.58
CA PRO A 330 -27.68 -9.00 24.11
C PRO A 330 -26.32 -9.65 23.79
N LEU A 331 -25.51 -9.09 22.90
CA LEU A 331 -24.27 -9.69 22.40
C LEU A 331 -23.05 -9.40 23.31
N ARG A 332 -23.19 -9.60 24.63
CA ARG A 332 -22.20 -9.21 25.65
C ARG A 332 -20.86 -9.95 25.61
N LYS A 333 -20.78 -11.05 24.85
CA LYS A 333 -19.56 -11.84 24.69
C LYS A 333 -18.70 -11.41 23.50
N LEU A 334 -19.10 -10.36 22.79
CA LEU A 334 -18.30 -9.80 21.71
C LEU A 334 -16.94 -9.32 22.21
N ARG A 335 -15.91 -9.65 21.43
CA ARG A 335 -14.50 -9.28 21.59
C ARG A 335 -14.06 -8.29 20.52
N SER A 336 -14.64 -8.38 19.33
CA SER A 336 -14.37 -7.47 18.22
C SER A 336 -15.69 -7.02 17.59
N LEU A 337 -15.86 -5.71 17.46
CA LEU A 337 -17.04 -5.09 16.86
C LEU A 337 -16.63 -4.02 15.85
N ARG A 338 -17.10 -4.11 14.61
CA ARG A 338 -17.00 -3.04 13.61
C ARG A 338 -18.40 -2.63 13.14
N LEU A 339 -18.75 -1.37 13.37
CA LEU A 339 -20.00 -0.75 12.95
C LEU A 339 -19.78 0.07 11.68
N GLU A 340 -20.74 -0.03 10.76
CA GLU A 340 -20.73 0.64 9.46
C GLU A 340 -21.94 1.57 9.34
N GLY A 341 -21.72 2.76 8.77
CA GLY A 341 -22.80 3.72 8.49
C GLY A 341 -23.39 4.40 9.72
N ILE A 342 -22.57 4.73 10.72
CA ILE A 342 -23.03 5.33 12.00
C ILE A 342 -23.82 6.63 11.80
N GLU A 343 -23.54 7.39 10.74
CA GLU A 343 -24.29 8.61 10.39
C GLU A 343 -25.74 8.35 9.97
N LYS A 344 -26.14 7.10 9.76
CA LYS A 344 -27.52 6.69 9.45
C LYS A 344 -28.43 6.67 10.69
N VAL A 345 -27.88 6.85 11.90
CA VAL A 345 -28.68 7.10 13.10
C VAL A 345 -29.48 8.38 12.91
N ASN A 346 -30.79 8.38 13.17
CA ASN A 346 -31.65 9.57 13.03
C ASN A 346 -31.87 10.33 14.35
N VAL A 347 -31.76 9.62 15.48
CA VAL A 347 -31.90 10.18 16.83
C VAL A 347 -30.76 9.66 17.70
N SER A 348 -29.99 10.58 18.28
CA SER A 348 -28.72 10.25 18.93
C SER A 348 -28.83 9.26 20.08
N TYR A 349 -29.89 9.31 20.89
CA TYR A 349 -30.06 8.37 22.02
C TYR A 349 -30.27 6.91 21.60
N LEU A 350 -30.68 6.64 20.35
CA LEU A 350 -30.81 5.25 19.87
C LEU A 350 -29.47 4.53 19.84
N ALA A 351 -28.36 5.28 19.71
CA ALA A 351 -27.03 4.71 19.82
C ALA A 351 -26.73 4.13 21.21
N GLU A 352 -27.33 4.66 22.28
CA GLU A 352 -27.19 4.12 23.64
C GLU A 352 -27.78 2.71 23.76
N LYS A 353 -28.78 2.38 22.93
CA LYS A 353 -29.40 1.05 22.90
C LYS A 353 -28.43 -0.05 22.48
N ALA A 354 -27.30 0.27 21.86
CA ALA A 354 -26.24 -0.71 21.57
C ALA A 354 -25.58 -1.26 22.84
N MET A 355 -25.62 -0.51 23.96
CA MET A 355 -25.01 -0.87 25.24
C MET A 355 -23.51 -1.25 25.14
N ILE A 356 -22.75 -0.62 24.23
CA ILE A 356 -21.32 -0.93 23.97
C ILE A 356 -20.48 -0.81 25.25
N SER A 357 -20.75 0.20 26.08
CA SER A 357 -20.06 0.42 27.36
C SER A 357 -20.21 -0.74 28.36
N SER A 358 -21.20 -1.62 28.18
CA SER A 358 -21.43 -2.81 29.02
C SER A 358 -20.76 -4.09 28.49
N MET A 359 -20.07 -4.03 27.35
CA MET A 359 -19.41 -5.20 26.74
C MET A 359 -18.04 -5.45 27.40
N GLU A 360 -18.03 -6.15 28.53
CA GLU A 360 -16.83 -6.39 29.37
C GLU A 360 -15.70 -7.21 28.71
N HIS A 361 -16.02 -7.91 27.61
CA HIS A 361 -15.06 -8.72 26.86
C HIS A 361 -14.55 -8.05 25.58
N LEU A 362 -14.95 -6.80 25.31
CA LEU A 362 -14.60 -6.11 24.08
C LEU A 362 -13.11 -5.68 24.08
N ILE A 363 -12.37 -6.19 23.11
CA ILE A 363 -10.93 -5.95 22.90
C ILE A 363 -10.71 -4.95 21.76
N SER A 364 -11.54 -5.02 20.71
CA SER A 364 -11.41 -4.19 19.50
C SER A 364 -12.75 -3.55 19.12
N LEU A 365 -12.75 -2.23 18.96
CA LEU A 365 -13.90 -1.46 18.51
C LEU A 365 -13.53 -0.62 17.29
N HIS A 366 -14.29 -0.80 16.21
CA HIS A 366 -14.17 0.00 15.00
C HIS A 366 -15.50 0.70 14.70
N LEU A 367 -15.44 2.03 14.57
CA LEU A 367 -16.57 2.89 14.26
C LEU A 367 -16.35 3.59 12.90
N ASN A 368 -17.16 3.27 11.90
CA ASN A 368 -17.04 3.81 10.55
C ASN A 368 -18.31 4.54 10.10
N CYS A 369 -18.15 5.69 9.43
CA CYS A 369 -19.21 6.35 8.69
C CYS A 369 -19.15 5.96 7.19
N SER A 370 -20.28 5.90 6.49
CA SER A 370 -20.31 5.53 5.06
C SER A 370 -20.22 6.72 4.09
N LYS A 371 -20.36 7.97 4.57
CA LYS A 371 -20.27 9.16 3.72
C LYS A 371 -18.86 9.41 3.14
N SER A 372 -18.81 9.68 1.83
CA SER A 372 -17.60 10.11 1.13
C SER A 372 -17.18 11.53 1.51
N ILE A 373 -15.87 11.79 1.43
CA ILE A 373 -15.18 13.06 1.79
C ILE A 373 -15.66 14.24 0.92
N SER A 374 -16.25 13.99 -0.25
CA SER A 374 -16.64 15.00 -1.23
C SER A 374 -17.98 15.69 -0.96
N VAL A 375 -18.73 15.26 0.06
CA VAL A 375 -20.02 15.87 0.39
C VAL A 375 -19.81 17.00 1.40
N ASP A 376 -20.31 18.20 1.09
CA ASP A 376 -20.35 19.31 2.05
C ASP A 376 -21.21 18.91 3.26
N VAL A 377 -20.55 18.57 4.36
CA VAL A 377 -21.21 18.22 5.62
C VAL A 377 -21.74 19.50 6.26
N THR A 378 -23.04 19.54 6.52
CA THR A 378 -23.68 20.68 7.18
C THR A 378 -23.27 20.75 8.65
N ASN A 379 -23.27 21.97 9.24
CA ASN A 379 -22.98 22.14 10.68
C ASN A 379 -23.93 21.31 11.58
N SER A 380 -25.18 21.11 11.14
CA SER A 380 -26.15 20.25 11.83
C SER A 380 -25.73 18.79 11.86
N GLU A 381 -25.24 18.24 10.75
CA GLU A 381 -24.74 16.86 10.69
C GLU A 381 -23.47 16.69 11.52
N GLU A 382 -22.56 17.68 11.49
CA GLU A 382 -21.35 17.68 12.33
C GLU A 382 -21.69 17.60 13.82
N GLN A 383 -22.69 18.36 14.28
CA GLN A 383 -23.14 18.35 15.68
C GLN A 383 -23.87 17.05 16.03
N PHE A 384 -24.74 16.59 15.13
CA PHE A 384 -25.53 15.39 15.35
C PHE A 384 -24.64 14.15 15.52
N ILE A 385 -23.63 13.97 14.64
CA ILE A 385 -22.72 12.83 14.74
C ILE A 385 -21.89 12.85 16.04
N GLN A 386 -21.56 14.04 16.56
CA GLN A 386 -20.87 14.18 17.84
C GLN A 386 -21.73 13.63 18.99
N GLU A 387 -23.03 13.95 19.00
CA GLU A 387 -23.96 13.40 19.98
C GLU A 387 -24.17 11.89 19.80
N VAL A 388 -24.20 11.36 18.57
CA VAL A 388 -24.27 9.90 18.34
C VAL A 388 -23.06 9.19 18.94
N TYR A 389 -21.84 9.65 18.63
CA TYR A 389 -20.61 9.02 19.12
C TYR A 389 -20.41 9.14 20.64
N LYS A 390 -21.00 10.16 21.27
CA LYS A 390 -21.06 10.29 22.73
C LYS A 390 -21.79 9.12 23.39
N HIS A 391 -22.87 8.64 22.77
CA HIS A 391 -23.64 7.48 23.26
C HIS A 391 -22.97 6.13 22.91
N LEU A 392 -22.02 6.10 21.97
CA LEU A 392 -21.22 4.92 21.61
C LEU A 392 -19.92 4.81 22.43
N SER A 393 -19.97 5.14 23.72
CA SER A 393 -18.78 5.12 24.59
C SER A 393 -18.20 3.71 24.69
N PRO A 394 -16.88 3.52 24.43
CA PRO A 394 -16.23 2.22 24.57
C PRO A 394 -16.10 1.80 26.05
N PRO A 395 -16.07 0.49 26.36
CA PRO A 395 -15.72 0.00 27.69
C PRO A 395 -14.21 0.14 27.96
N HIS A 396 -13.82 0.26 29.23
CA HIS A 396 -12.41 0.49 29.63
C HIS A 396 -11.47 -0.71 29.38
N CYS A 397 -12.02 -1.88 29.04
CA CYS A 397 -11.25 -3.09 28.73
C CYS A 397 -10.66 -3.10 27.32
N VAL A 398 -11.09 -2.20 26.43
CA VAL A 398 -10.70 -2.16 25.01
C VAL A 398 -9.19 -1.90 24.85
N GLU A 399 -8.59 -2.65 23.94
CA GLU A 399 -7.17 -2.55 23.57
C GLU A 399 -6.95 -1.84 22.23
N ASN A 400 -7.94 -1.90 21.33
CA ASN A 400 -7.88 -1.31 19.99
C ASN A 400 -9.12 -0.46 19.70
N ILE A 401 -8.90 0.81 19.35
CA ILE A 401 -9.96 1.69 18.86
C ILE A 401 -9.59 2.17 17.46
N VAL A 402 -10.48 1.94 16.51
CA VAL A 402 -10.38 2.45 15.15
C VAL A 402 -11.60 3.33 14.86
N MET A 403 -11.36 4.54 14.39
CA MET A 403 -12.41 5.41 13.85
C MET A 403 -12.06 5.73 12.40
N GLU A 404 -12.97 5.42 11.49
CA GLU A 404 -12.85 5.75 10.07
C GLU A 404 -13.95 6.74 9.67
N THR A 405 -13.62 7.62 8.72
CA THR A 405 -14.54 8.59 8.05
C THR A 405 -15.34 9.48 9.00
N TYR A 406 -14.77 9.86 10.13
CA TYR A 406 -15.45 10.70 11.12
C TYR A 406 -15.76 12.11 10.58
N ILE A 407 -17.06 12.43 10.48
CA ILE A 407 -17.57 13.71 9.94
C ILE A 407 -17.80 14.79 11.01
N GLY A 408 -17.50 14.53 12.28
CA GLY A 408 -17.70 15.51 13.35
C GLY A 408 -16.59 16.55 13.46
N ARG A 409 -16.92 17.74 13.98
CA ARG A 409 -15.97 18.86 14.15
C ARG A 409 -15.00 18.68 15.31
N ARG A 410 -15.42 17.95 16.34
CA ARG A 410 -14.65 17.58 17.54
C ARG A 410 -14.79 16.09 17.75
N LEU A 411 -13.72 15.44 18.20
CA LEU A 411 -13.77 14.02 18.55
C LEU A 411 -14.62 13.76 19.81
N PRO A 412 -15.12 12.53 20.02
CA PRO A 412 -16.03 12.18 21.11
C PRO A 412 -15.45 12.47 22.50
N ASN A 413 -16.31 12.86 23.45
CA ASN A 413 -15.93 13.29 24.80
C ASN A 413 -15.09 12.27 25.58
N TRP A 414 -15.32 10.97 25.42
CA TRP A 414 -14.54 9.92 26.07
C TRP A 414 -13.06 9.88 25.62
N MET A 415 -12.69 10.60 24.55
CA MET A 415 -11.28 10.79 24.13
C MET A 415 -10.60 11.99 24.79
N TRP A 416 -11.35 12.83 25.50
CA TRP A 416 -10.85 14.02 26.18
C TRP A 416 -10.55 13.68 27.65
N ALA A 417 -9.74 14.51 28.29
CA ALA A 417 -9.57 14.42 29.73
C ALA A 417 -10.83 14.90 30.48
N PRO A 418 -11.13 14.29 31.66
CA PRO A 418 -10.36 13.23 32.32
C PRO A 418 -10.68 11.79 31.84
N GLU A 419 -11.69 11.59 31.00
CA GLU A 419 -12.19 10.27 30.60
C GLU A 419 -11.14 9.41 29.90
N ALA A 420 -10.30 10.03 29.06
CA ALA A 420 -9.22 9.35 28.35
C ALA A 420 -8.28 8.55 29.28
N ALA A 421 -8.03 9.05 30.49
CA ALA A 421 -7.16 8.39 31.47
C ALA A 421 -7.69 7.04 31.99
N ALA A 422 -8.99 6.78 31.82
CA ALA A 422 -9.61 5.54 32.25
C ALA A 422 -9.23 4.33 31.35
N PHE A 423 -8.78 4.58 30.11
CA PHE A 423 -8.42 3.54 29.14
C PHE A 423 -7.04 2.93 29.39
N ARG A 424 -6.89 2.20 30.51
CA ARG A 424 -5.61 1.58 30.91
C ARG A 424 -5.21 0.36 30.07
N ARG A 425 -6.13 -0.23 29.31
CA ARG A 425 -5.80 -1.36 28.43
C ARG A 425 -5.53 -0.94 26.98
N LEU A 426 -5.86 0.29 26.60
CA LEU A 426 -5.75 0.75 25.22
C LEU A 426 -4.29 0.77 24.78
N ARG A 427 -4.00 0.06 23.68
CA ARG A 427 -2.68 -0.10 23.07
C ARG A 427 -2.60 0.55 21.70
N TYR A 428 -3.69 0.50 20.93
CA TYR A 428 -3.70 0.98 19.55
C TYR A 428 -4.91 1.91 19.35
N MET A 429 -4.65 3.10 18.83
CA MET A 429 -5.68 4.05 18.44
C MET A 429 -5.40 4.52 17.00
N VAL A 430 -6.38 4.34 16.12
CA VAL A 430 -6.29 4.70 14.71
C VAL A 430 -7.46 5.60 14.34
N LEU A 431 -7.17 6.81 13.89
CA LEU A 431 -8.14 7.82 13.50
C LEU A 431 -7.92 8.17 12.02
N ARG A 432 -8.83 7.76 11.14
CA ARG A 432 -8.71 7.96 9.70
C ARG A 432 -9.84 8.82 9.16
N ASN A 433 -9.53 9.62 8.15
CA ASN A 433 -10.49 10.44 7.41
C ASN A 433 -11.30 11.35 8.35
N LEU A 434 -10.61 12.16 9.15
CA LEU A 434 -11.21 13.15 10.05
C LEU A 434 -11.62 14.42 9.28
N ALA A 435 -12.63 14.30 8.41
CA ALA A 435 -12.98 15.29 7.38
C ALA A 435 -13.23 16.70 7.98
N SER A 436 -14.06 16.78 9.01
CA SER A 436 -14.48 18.04 9.63
C SER A 436 -13.69 18.42 10.88
N CYS A 437 -12.85 17.52 11.40
CA CYS A 437 -12.19 17.69 12.69
C CYS A 437 -11.19 18.86 12.67
N THR A 438 -11.34 19.77 13.63
CA THR A 438 -10.52 21.00 13.70
C THR A 438 -9.42 20.96 14.75
N LYS A 439 -9.54 20.08 15.76
CA LYS A 439 -8.61 19.96 16.88
C LYS A 439 -8.54 18.50 17.35
N LEU A 440 -7.34 18.06 17.74
CA LEU A 440 -7.16 16.78 18.45
C LEU A 440 -7.63 16.90 19.92
N PRO A 441 -7.95 15.78 20.60
CA PRO A 441 -8.47 15.82 21.96
C PRO A 441 -7.40 16.28 22.96
N ASP A 442 -7.78 17.21 23.84
CA ASP A 442 -6.93 17.65 24.94
C ASP A 442 -6.84 16.52 25.97
N GLY A 443 -5.62 16.24 26.46
CA GLY A 443 -5.40 15.19 27.46
C GLY A 443 -5.36 13.75 26.91
N LEU A 444 -5.40 13.55 25.58
CA LEU A 444 -5.17 12.24 24.96
C LEU A 444 -3.82 11.61 25.40
N CYS A 445 -2.86 12.47 25.76
CA CYS A 445 -1.57 12.08 26.34
C CYS A 445 -1.64 11.33 27.67
N GLN A 446 -2.79 11.35 28.36
CA GLN A 446 -2.99 10.67 29.64
C GLN A 446 -3.15 9.16 29.51
N ILE A 447 -3.37 8.64 28.29
CA ILE A 447 -3.55 7.20 28.08
C ILE A 447 -2.21 6.50 28.35
N PRO A 448 -2.07 5.76 29.47
CA PRO A 448 -0.75 5.39 30.00
C PRO A 448 -0.06 4.28 29.21
N PHE A 449 -0.84 3.52 28.44
CA PHE A 449 -0.43 2.23 27.91
C PHE A 449 -0.56 2.14 26.39
N LEU A 450 -0.86 3.27 25.75
CA LEU A 450 -0.96 3.43 24.31
C LEU A 450 0.41 3.22 23.67
N LYS A 451 0.52 2.27 22.75
CA LYS A 451 1.73 1.92 22.01
C LYS A 451 1.77 2.55 20.62
N ARG A 452 0.62 2.67 19.96
CA ARG A 452 0.53 3.26 18.61
C ARG A 452 -0.63 4.24 18.53
N LEU A 453 -0.33 5.42 18.00
CA LEU A 453 -1.32 6.43 17.62
C LEU A 453 -1.15 6.75 16.13
N GLU A 454 -2.18 6.46 15.34
CA GLU A 454 -2.23 6.78 13.92
C GLU A 454 -3.33 7.80 13.66
N ILE A 455 -2.97 8.91 13.02
CA ILE A 455 -3.90 9.93 12.54
C ILE A 455 -3.67 10.07 11.03
N ASN A 456 -4.64 9.64 10.25
CA ASN A 456 -4.56 9.63 8.79
C ASN A 456 -5.66 10.50 8.19
N LYS A 457 -5.29 11.45 7.32
CA LYS A 457 -6.19 12.40 6.65
C LYS A 457 -7.04 13.21 7.65
N ALA A 458 -6.45 14.27 8.20
CA ALA A 458 -7.15 15.28 9.01
C ALA A 458 -7.00 16.68 8.39
N PRO A 459 -7.74 16.98 7.30
CA PRO A 459 -7.45 18.11 6.42
C PRO A 459 -7.76 19.49 7.02
N ARG A 460 -8.57 19.59 8.08
CA ARG A 460 -8.94 20.87 8.72
C ARG A 460 -8.05 21.24 9.92
N ILE A 461 -7.23 20.32 10.43
CA ILE A 461 -6.32 20.59 11.54
C ILE A 461 -5.17 21.48 11.05
N LYS A 462 -5.02 22.66 11.66
CA LYS A 462 -3.98 23.65 11.31
C LYS A 462 -2.81 23.65 12.30
N HIS A 463 -3.12 23.45 13.58
CA HIS A 463 -2.16 23.55 14.67
C HIS A 463 -2.35 22.38 15.64
N VAL A 464 -1.24 21.82 16.11
CA VAL A 464 -1.20 20.89 17.25
C VAL A 464 -0.41 21.60 18.35
N GLY A 465 -1.12 22.09 19.37
CA GLY A 465 -0.56 22.89 20.45
C GLY A 465 -0.09 22.06 21.67
N PRO A 466 0.41 22.74 22.71
CA PRO A 466 0.91 22.08 23.92
C PRO A 466 -0.17 21.28 24.67
N GLU A 467 -1.45 21.59 24.51
CA GLU A 467 -2.58 20.86 25.09
C GLU A 467 -2.68 19.38 24.65
N PHE A 468 -2.04 19.04 23.53
CA PHE A 468 -1.89 17.65 23.09
C PHE A 468 -0.95 16.85 24.01
N LEU A 469 -0.10 17.54 24.78
CA LEU A 469 0.88 16.96 25.71
C LEU A 469 0.62 17.35 27.17
N HIS A 470 -0.05 18.46 27.42
CA HIS A 470 -0.19 19.03 28.75
C HIS A 470 -1.65 19.03 29.18
N HIS A 471 -1.93 18.31 30.27
CA HIS A 471 -3.17 18.42 30.99
C HIS A 471 -2.89 18.20 32.49
N GLY A 472 -3.27 19.19 33.32
CA GLY A 472 -3.03 19.33 34.77
C GLY A 472 -2.33 18.19 35.52
N GLY A 473 -1.07 18.41 35.94
CA GLY A 473 -0.38 17.59 36.95
C GLY A 473 0.32 16.32 36.45
N LEU A 474 0.35 16.05 35.14
CA LEU A 474 1.09 14.90 34.57
C LEU A 474 2.60 15.07 34.69
N GLN A 475 3.30 14.03 35.15
CA GLN A 475 4.76 13.94 35.06
C GLN A 475 5.25 13.49 33.67
N CYS A 476 4.45 12.67 32.96
CA CYS A 476 4.82 12.16 31.65
C CYS A 476 3.60 12.02 30.71
N ALA A 477 3.74 12.55 29.50
CA ALA A 477 2.77 12.47 28.42
C ALA A 477 3.10 11.28 27.51
N PHE A 478 2.11 10.43 27.20
CA PHE A 478 2.27 9.24 26.36
C PHE A 478 3.45 8.33 26.78
N PRO A 479 3.46 7.79 28.01
CA PRO A 479 4.65 7.12 28.56
C PRO A 479 5.04 5.83 27.84
N SER A 480 4.09 5.14 27.19
CA SER A 480 4.31 3.86 26.50
C SER A 480 4.26 3.96 24.96
N LEU A 481 4.14 5.16 24.39
CA LEU A 481 3.93 5.34 22.95
C LEU A 481 5.20 5.02 22.19
N GLN A 482 5.14 4.03 21.29
CA GLN A 482 6.25 3.50 20.48
C GLN A 482 6.17 3.99 19.03
N GLU A 483 4.95 4.09 18.47
CA GLU A 483 4.72 4.52 17.09
C GLU A 483 3.75 5.71 17.04
N LEU A 484 4.19 6.81 16.42
CA LEU A 484 3.34 7.95 16.11
C LEU A 484 3.32 8.15 14.58
N ILE A 485 2.13 8.04 13.99
CA ILE A 485 1.94 8.10 12.54
C ILE A 485 0.96 9.21 12.22
N LEU A 486 1.41 10.23 11.47
CA LEU A 486 0.66 11.43 11.13
C LEU A 486 0.67 11.62 9.61
N LEU A 487 -0.41 11.24 8.94
CA LEU A 487 -0.53 11.19 7.49
C LEU A 487 -1.60 12.16 7.00
N GLY A 488 -1.36 12.86 5.89
CA GLY A 488 -2.41 13.60 5.18
C GLY A 488 -3.02 14.77 5.97
N MET A 489 -2.26 15.35 6.90
CA MET A 489 -2.66 16.55 7.65
C MET A 489 -2.34 17.81 6.83
N VAL A 490 -3.03 18.00 5.70
CA VAL A 490 -2.62 18.92 4.62
C VAL A 490 -2.64 20.41 4.99
N LYS A 491 -3.39 20.84 6.01
CA LYS A 491 -3.38 22.23 6.51
C LYS A 491 -2.50 22.43 7.75
N TRP A 492 -1.91 21.36 8.27
CA TRP A 492 -1.12 21.39 9.48
C TRP A 492 0.20 22.12 9.25
N CYS A 493 0.34 23.28 9.89
CA CYS A 493 1.45 24.20 9.67
C CYS A 493 2.22 24.56 10.94
N GLY A 494 1.68 24.27 12.12
CA GLY A 494 2.34 24.50 13.40
C GLY A 494 2.26 23.29 14.33
N TRP A 495 3.42 22.89 14.86
CA TRP A 495 3.55 21.91 15.91
C TRP A 495 4.52 22.43 16.96
N VAL A 496 4.01 22.85 18.12
CA VAL A 496 4.78 23.64 19.08
C VAL A 496 4.57 23.10 20.49
N TRP A 497 5.69 22.83 21.18
CA TRP A 497 5.75 22.71 22.64
C TRP A 497 7.16 23.03 23.14
N ASP A 498 7.23 23.58 24.34
CA ASP A 498 8.47 24.06 24.95
C ASP A 498 9.28 22.89 25.55
N PRO A 499 10.58 22.73 25.24
CA PRO A 499 11.47 21.78 25.90
C PRO A 499 11.67 22.04 27.40
N LEU A 500 11.41 23.25 27.89
CA LEU A 500 11.53 23.63 29.30
C LEU A 500 10.30 23.29 30.14
N ASN A 501 9.25 22.73 29.53
CA ASN A 501 8.08 22.27 30.28
C ASN A 501 8.43 21.06 31.17
N ASP A 502 7.93 21.05 32.40
CA ASP A 502 8.16 19.99 33.42
C ASP A 502 7.62 18.59 33.04
N VAL A 503 6.99 18.44 31.86
CA VAL A 503 6.35 17.19 31.43
C VAL A 503 7.22 16.46 30.40
N GLN A 504 7.76 15.30 30.78
CA GLN A 504 8.47 14.43 29.86
C GLN A 504 7.50 13.88 28.80
N ALA A 505 7.75 14.12 27.52
CA ALA A 505 6.84 13.71 26.44
C ALA A 505 7.39 12.51 25.65
N MET A 506 6.58 11.47 25.49
CA MET A 506 6.83 10.32 24.60
C MET A 506 8.21 9.66 24.78
N PRO A 507 8.61 9.27 26.01
CA PRO A 507 9.96 8.75 26.27
C PRO A 507 10.25 7.41 25.57
N ALA A 508 9.21 6.64 25.24
CA ALA A 508 9.31 5.33 24.60
C ALA A 508 9.14 5.37 23.07
N LEU A 509 9.05 6.55 22.45
CA LEU A 509 8.78 6.68 21.01
C LEU A 509 9.95 6.17 20.20
N GLU A 510 9.73 5.14 19.36
CA GLU A 510 10.75 4.50 18.53
C GLU A 510 10.64 4.90 17.06
N VAL A 511 9.41 5.08 16.57
CA VAL A 511 9.11 5.41 15.16
C VAL A 511 8.18 6.61 15.07
N LEU A 512 8.60 7.60 14.28
CA LEU A 512 7.78 8.74 13.89
C LEU A 512 7.66 8.79 12.38
N LEU A 513 6.43 8.77 11.88
CA LEU A 513 6.13 8.91 10.46
C LEU A 513 5.27 10.16 10.26
N VAL A 514 5.76 11.10 9.47
CA VAL A 514 5.02 12.31 9.07
C VAL A 514 4.94 12.37 7.55
N GLU A 515 3.74 12.34 7.00
CA GLU A 515 3.52 12.41 5.55
C GLU A 515 2.45 13.43 5.15
N ARG A 516 2.65 14.11 4.02
CA ARG A 516 1.68 15.03 3.37
C ARG A 516 1.19 16.11 4.33
N CYS A 517 2.13 16.93 4.79
CA CYS A 517 1.88 18.03 5.73
C CYS A 517 2.49 19.36 5.25
N ARG A 518 2.15 20.46 5.95
CA ARG A 518 2.68 21.81 5.71
C ARG A 518 3.49 22.33 6.90
N LEU A 519 4.04 21.43 7.70
CA LEU A 519 4.88 21.76 8.84
C LEU A 519 6.08 22.59 8.41
N ARG A 520 6.41 23.60 9.21
CA ARG A 520 7.60 24.45 9.02
C ARG A 520 8.82 23.90 9.75
N SER A 521 8.59 23.35 10.94
CA SER A 521 9.60 22.78 11.83
C SER A 521 8.95 21.74 12.75
N PHE A 522 9.79 20.86 13.31
CA PHE A 522 9.41 20.01 14.43
C PHE A 522 9.57 20.76 15.76
N PRO A 523 8.78 20.43 16.79
CA PRO A 523 8.88 21.09 18.09
C PRO A 523 10.20 20.74 18.80
N PRO A 524 10.93 21.73 19.36
CA PRO A 524 12.22 21.48 20.02
C PRO A 524 12.14 20.49 21.20
N GLY A 525 11.02 20.47 21.92
CA GLY A 525 10.83 19.48 22.99
C GLY A 525 10.72 18.03 22.48
N LEU A 526 10.35 17.79 21.21
CA LEU A 526 10.33 16.43 20.65
C LEU A 526 11.74 15.88 20.51
N SER A 527 12.65 16.69 19.95
CA SER A 527 14.07 16.37 19.82
C SER A 527 14.72 16.07 21.18
N CYS A 528 14.30 16.74 22.25
CA CYS A 528 14.85 16.55 23.59
C CYS A 528 14.24 15.37 24.37
N HIS A 529 12.93 15.15 24.24
CA HIS A 529 12.19 14.19 25.08
C HIS A 529 12.07 12.79 24.47
N ALA A 530 11.99 12.67 23.13
CA ALA A 530 11.85 11.40 22.43
C ALA A 530 13.18 10.63 22.35
N ARG A 531 13.76 10.28 23.49
CA ARG A 531 15.11 9.69 23.63
C ARG A 531 15.24 8.27 23.09
N ALA A 532 14.12 7.59 22.84
CA ALA A 532 14.07 6.27 22.24
C ALA A 532 13.93 6.32 20.70
N LEU A 533 13.78 7.50 20.08
CA LEU A 533 13.44 7.60 18.66
C LEU A 533 14.58 7.06 17.80
N ARG A 534 14.32 5.98 17.06
CA ARG A 534 15.29 5.32 16.19
C ARG A 534 15.06 5.61 14.73
N ARG A 535 13.80 5.70 14.30
CA ARG A 535 13.43 5.89 12.89
C ARG A 535 12.49 7.07 12.71
N LEU A 536 12.85 7.96 11.79
CA LEU A 536 12.04 9.11 11.39
C LEU A 536 11.82 9.07 9.88
N VAL A 537 10.56 9.07 9.47
CA VAL A 537 10.17 9.09 8.06
C VAL A 537 9.39 10.38 7.80
N ILE A 538 9.88 11.18 6.86
CA ILE A 538 9.27 12.45 6.44
C ILE A 538 9.02 12.39 4.95
N ALA A 539 7.75 12.41 4.53
CA ALA A 539 7.38 12.39 3.13
C ALA A 539 6.44 13.56 2.79
N HIS A 540 6.66 14.23 1.66
CA HIS A 540 5.77 15.31 1.19
C HIS A 540 5.58 16.44 2.22
N ALA A 541 6.64 16.83 2.94
CA ALA A 541 6.64 17.95 3.89
C ALA A 541 7.03 19.25 3.18
N LEU A 542 6.05 19.86 2.49
CA LEU A 542 6.29 20.92 1.50
C LEU A 542 6.86 22.24 2.06
N ARG A 543 6.79 22.43 3.39
CA ARG A 543 7.21 23.67 4.07
C ARG A 543 8.32 23.47 5.10
N LEU A 544 8.81 22.25 5.26
CA LEU A 544 9.85 21.97 6.25
C LEU A 544 11.17 22.60 5.79
N GLU A 545 11.77 23.46 6.61
CA GLU A 545 12.98 24.21 6.24
C GLU A 545 14.25 23.61 6.85
N SER A 546 14.17 23.09 8.07
CA SER A 546 15.29 22.45 8.78
C SER A 546 14.83 21.25 9.62
N LEU A 547 15.77 20.33 9.86
CA LEU A 547 15.62 19.22 10.79
C LEU A 547 16.87 19.13 11.68
N GLU A 548 16.70 19.35 12.98
CA GLU A 548 17.83 19.47 13.90
C GLU A 548 17.58 18.75 15.24
N ALA A 549 18.68 18.38 15.92
CA ALA A 549 18.74 18.00 17.33
C ALA A 549 18.09 16.67 17.76
N PHE A 550 17.86 15.72 16.84
CA PHE A 550 17.41 14.37 17.20
C PHE A 550 18.58 13.45 17.56
N LEU A 551 18.96 13.44 18.85
CA LEU A 551 20.18 12.79 19.34
C LEU A 551 20.15 11.25 19.32
N SER A 552 18.96 10.64 19.38
CA SER A 552 18.79 9.18 19.41
C SER A 552 18.62 8.55 18.02
N LEU A 553 18.38 9.37 16.99
CA LEU A 553 17.94 8.92 15.67
C LEU A 553 19.01 8.08 14.97
N VAL A 554 18.61 6.92 14.42
CA VAL A 554 19.49 5.96 13.74
C VAL A 554 19.22 5.92 12.24
N GLU A 555 17.95 6.01 11.85
CA GLU A 555 17.50 5.97 10.47
C GLU A 555 16.60 7.16 10.14
N LEU A 556 16.92 7.86 9.06
CA LEU A 556 16.17 9.00 8.56
C LEU A 556 15.84 8.81 7.09
N ASP A 557 14.54 8.74 6.78
CA ASP A 557 14.03 8.65 5.41
C ASP A 557 13.28 9.94 5.08
N ILE A 558 13.77 10.72 4.12
CA ILE A 558 13.15 11.97 3.67
C ILE A 558 12.83 11.86 2.19
N CYS A 559 11.57 12.14 1.85
CA CYS A 559 11.08 12.14 0.48
C CYS A 559 10.29 13.42 0.18
N LEU A 560 10.50 14.00 -1.00
CA LEU A 560 9.67 15.09 -1.54
C LEU A 560 9.49 16.26 -0.56
N SER A 561 10.61 16.78 -0.05
CA SER A 561 10.65 17.93 0.88
C SER A 561 11.48 19.07 0.28
N PRO A 562 10.95 19.79 -0.73
CA PRO A 562 11.74 20.68 -1.59
C PRO A 562 12.24 21.96 -0.91
N ARG A 563 11.75 22.30 0.28
CA ARG A 563 12.21 23.45 1.06
C ARG A 563 13.25 23.11 2.12
N LEU A 564 13.48 21.82 2.38
CA LEU A 564 14.41 21.39 3.38
C LEU A 564 15.81 21.78 2.94
N SER A 565 16.44 22.69 3.69
CA SER A 565 17.73 23.26 3.36
C SER A 565 18.86 22.75 4.26
N LYS A 566 18.51 22.32 5.48
CA LYS A 566 19.46 21.96 6.53
C LYS A 566 19.03 20.71 7.31
N ILE A 567 19.96 19.78 7.48
CA ILE A 567 19.88 18.65 8.42
C ILE A 567 21.12 18.73 9.31
N ALA A 568 20.92 18.83 10.63
CA ALA A 568 22.06 19.00 11.54
C ALA A 568 21.89 18.27 12.88
N ASN A 569 23.01 17.95 13.52
CA ASN A 569 23.07 17.48 14.90
C ASN A 569 22.28 16.17 15.14
N LEU A 570 22.65 15.11 14.40
CA LEU A 570 22.09 13.76 14.49
C LEU A 570 23.23 12.74 14.76
N PRO A 571 23.83 12.74 15.98
CA PRO A 571 25.07 12.03 16.27
C PRO A 571 25.02 10.51 16.14
N ARG A 572 23.84 9.90 16.23
CA ARG A 572 23.65 8.44 16.12
C ARG A 572 23.15 7.99 14.76
N LEU A 573 22.96 8.92 13.81
CA LEU A 573 22.39 8.61 12.50
C LEU A 573 23.34 7.70 11.71
N GLN A 574 22.88 6.50 11.36
CA GLN A 574 23.66 5.51 10.61
C GLN A 574 23.21 5.42 9.14
N LYS A 575 21.92 5.63 8.89
CA LYS A 575 21.32 5.54 7.56
C LYS A 575 20.52 6.79 7.25
N LEU A 576 20.84 7.43 6.14
CA LEU A 576 20.13 8.59 5.61
C LEU A 576 19.66 8.30 4.19
N THR A 577 18.36 8.40 3.95
CA THR A 577 17.76 8.33 2.63
C THR A 577 17.15 9.69 2.30
N VAL A 578 17.56 10.29 1.18
CA VAL A 578 17.05 11.59 0.72
C VAL A 578 16.57 11.43 -0.72
N LYS A 579 15.26 11.58 -0.92
CA LYS A 579 14.63 11.51 -2.22
C LYS A 579 14.02 12.86 -2.57
N ILE A 580 14.39 13.43 -3.72
CA ILE A 580 13.76 14.63 -4.29
C ILE A 580 13.71 15.80 -3.28
N CYS A 581 14.89 16.18 -2.76
CA CYS A 581 15.05 17.29 -1.81
C CYS A 581 16.08 18.30 -2.34
N THR A 582 15.67 19.09 -3.34
CA THR A 582 16.57 19.88 -4.18
C THR A 582 17.28 21.05 -3.49
N LYS A 583 16.77 21.53 -2.34
CA LYS A 583 17.37 22.66 -1.60
C LYS A 583 18.32 22.24 -0.47
N LEU A 584 18.49 20.95 -0.22
CA LEU A 584 19.35 20.47 0.86
C LEU A 584 20.80 20.85 0.56
N SER A 585 21.38 21.73 1.38
CA SER A 585 22.74 22.28 1.18
C SER A 585 23.64 22.14 2.40
N VAL A 586 23.05 21.84 3.57
CA VAL A 586 23.74 21.65 4.83
C VAL A 586 23.40 20.28 5.41
N LEU A 587 24.44 19.47 5.63
CA LEU A 587 24.40 18.20 6.35
C LEU A 587 25.62 18.16 7.28
N GLU A 588 25.40 18.37 8.57
CA GLU A 588 26.48 18.53 9.58
C GLU A 588 26.15 17.83 10.90
N GLY A 589 27.17 17.49 11.70
CA GLY A 589 26.96 16.85 13.00
C GLY A 589 26.32 15.46 12.90
N VAL A 590 26.75 14.66 11.91
CA VAL A 590 26.29 13.27 11.66
C VAL A 590 27.40 12.22 11.76
N PRO A 591 28.17 12.15 12.87
CA PRO A 591 29.38 11.34 12.96
C PRO A 591 29.22 9.82 12.87
N ALA A 592 28.02 9.29 12.99
CA ALA A 592 27.78 7.85 12.89
C ALA A 592 27.36 7.39 11.47
N LEU A 593 27.30 8.30 10.50
CA LEU A 593 26.70 8.03 9.19
C LEU A 593 27.49 6.97 8.42
N ARG A 594 26.84 5.85 8.09
CA ARG A 594 27.44 4.72 7.36
C ARG A 594 26.90 4.59 5.95
N SER A 595 25.61 4.82 5.78
CA SER A 595 24.89 4.63 4.52
C SER A 595 24.13 5.90 4.15
N LEU A 596 24.38 6.39 2.94
CA LEU A 596 23.67 7.52 2.35
C LEU A 596 23.06 7.09 1.02
N LEU A 597 21.76 7.28 0.86
CA LEU A 597 21.05 7.11 -0.41
C LEU A 597 20.51 8.46 -0.86
N LEU A 598 20.90 8.90 -2.05
CA LEU A 598 20.35 10.09 -2.70
C LEU A 598 19.62 9.68 -3.98
N GLU A 599 18.34 10.01 -4.09
CA GLU A 599 17.52 9.70 -5.26
C GLU A 599 16.89 10.99 -5.80
N ASP A 600 17.42 11.46 -6.92
CA ASP A 600 16.87 12.59 -7.65
C ASP A 600 17.37 12.55 -9.10
N TYR A 601 16.51 12.05 -9.99
CA TYR A 601 16.80 11.99 -11.43
C TYR A 601 16.79 13.37 -12.12
N THR A 602 16.61 14.48 -11.39
CA THR A 602 16.91 15.84 -11.87
C THR A 602 18.29 16.36 -11.44
N MET A 603 19.00 15.64 -10.58
CA MET A 603 20.29 16.05 -10.03
C MET A 603 21.34 16.13 -11.14
N LYS A 604 21.82 17.36 -11.41
CA LYS A 604 22.85 17.66 -12.42
C LYS A 604 24.27 17.65 -11.85
N THR A 605 24.43 17.91 -10.55
CA THR A 605 25.72 17.98 -9.84
C THR A 605 25.56 17.36 -8.46
N LEU A 606 26.60 16.73 -7.90
CA LEU A 606 26.51 16.21 -6.54
C LEU A 606 26.47 17.34 -5.51
N PRO A 607 25.73 17.17 -4.41
CA PRO A 607 25.62 18.19 -3.38
C PRO A 607 26.96 18.52 -2.72
N GLY A 608 27.23 19.82 -2.53
CA GLY A 608 28.50 20.30 -1.97
C GLY A 608 28.78 19.84 -0.53
N TYR A 609 27.75 19.47 0.23
CA TYR A 609 27.93 18.92 1.58
C TYR A 609 28.66 17.57 1.58
N LEU A 610 28.63 16.79 0.48
CA LEU A 610 29.37 15.53 0.39
C LEU A 610 30.87 15.73 0.52
N GLN A 611 31.39 16.84 -0.01
CA GLN A 611 32.79 17.18 0.15
C GLN A 611 33.12 17.57 1.59
N ARG A 612 32.23 18.31 2.27
CA ARG A 612 32.43 18.71 3.68
C ARG A 612 32.41 17.52 4.64
N LEU A 613 31.67 16.46 4.30
CA LEU A 613 31.69 15.20 5.06
C LEU A 613 33.09 14.56 5.09
N GLN A 614 33.98 14.87 4.14
CA GLN A 614 35.36 14.38 4.16
C GLN A 614 36.10 14.78 5.45
N ASP A 615 35.83 15.97 5.97
CA ASP A 615 36.53 16.53 7.12
C ASP A 615 35.92 16.08 8.46
N ASP A 616 34.62 15.77 8.47
CA ASP A 616 33.89 15.33 9.66
C ASP A 616 33.77 13.80 9.74
N VAL A 617 33.12 13.15 8.76
CA VAL A 617 32.83 11.71 8.72
C VAL A 617 32.60 11.20 7.30
N CYS A 618 33.40 10.20 6.90
CA CYS A 618 33.27 9.55 5.61
C CYS A 618 32.23 8.39 5.66
N PRO A 619 31.08 8.51 4.95
CA PRO A 619 30.15 7.40 4.84
C PRO A 619 30.82 6.21 4.14
N LYS A 620 30.46 4.99 4.53
CA LYS A 620 31.00 3.76 3.90
C LYS A 620 30.32 3.46 2.58
N TYR A 621 29.02 3.72 2.49
CA TYR A 621 28.20 3.37 1.34
C TYR A 621 27.42 4.59 0.86
N LEU A 622 27.57 4.93 -0.41
CA LEU A 622 26.77 5.92 -1.11
C LEU A 622 26.02 5.25 -2.26
N THR A 623 24.71 5.39 -2.29
CA THR A 623 23.88 5.03 -3.44
C THR A 623 23.29 6.28 -4.06
N LEU A 624 23.40 6.44 -5.38
CA LEU A 624 22.93 7.61 -6.12
C LEU A 624 22.03 7.17 -7.27
N ASP A 625 20.85 7.75 -7.36
CA ASP A 625 19.99 7.68 -8.54
C ASP A 625 19.89 9.10 -9.12
N CYS A 626 20.44 9.33 -10.31
CA CYS A 626 20.71 10.66 -10.85
C CYS A 626 20.57 10.77 -12.38
N THR A 627 20.78 11.96 -12.93
CA THR A 627 20.78 12.17 -14.40
C THR A 627 21.92 11.44 -15.09
N ILE A 628 21.74 11.04 -16.36
CA ILE A 628 22.83 10.49 -17.20
C ILE A 628 24.00 11.48 -17.28
N LYS A 629 23.73 12.80 -17.34
CA LYS A 629 24.77 13.84 -17.38
C LYS A 629 25.66 13.80 -16.12
N LEU A 630 25.06 13.70 -14.93
CA LEU A 630 25.81 13.58 -13.70
C LEU A 630 26.57 12.25 -13.63
N LEU A 631 25.94 11.15 -14.04
CA LEU A 631 26.59 9.84 -14.10
C LEU A 631 27.83 9.88 -15.02
N LYS A 632 27.74 10.52 -16.20
CA LYS A 632 28.86 10.75 -17.13
C LYS A 632 29.97 11.56 -16.46
N SER A 633 29.62 12.62 -15.71
CA SER A 633 30.60 13.41 -14.96
C SER A 633 31.29 12.60 -13.86
N ILE A 634 30.60 11.68 -13.20
CA ILE A 634 31.19 10.76 -12.21
C ILE A 634 32.14 9.76 -12.91
N SER A 635 31.82 9.32 -14.14
CA SER A 635 32.66 8.39 -14.88
C SER A 635 34.02 8.94 -15.32
N MET A 636 34.19 10.27 -15.35
CA MET A 636 35.47 10.93 -15.67
C MET A 636 36.56 10.78 -14.58
N ARG A 637 36.22 10.20 -13.42
CA ARG A 637 37.12 9.93 -12.29
C ARG A 637 37.94 11.17 -11.90
N LYS A 638 39.25 11.03 -11.66
CA LYS A 638 40.16 12.10 -11.20
C LYS A 638 40.18 13.36 -12.09
N GLY A 639 39.68 13.29 -13.33
CA GLY A 639 39.54 14.46 -14.21
C GLY A 639 38.19 15.17 -14.12
N GLY A 640 37.19 14.61 -13.43
CA GLY A 640 35.84 15.15 -13.34
C GLY A 640 35.60 16.04 -12.11
N PRO A 641 34.75 17.09 -12.22
CA PRO A 641 34.47 18.04 -11.14
C PRO A 641 33.76 17.41 -9.92
N GLU A 642 33.14 16.25 -10.10
CA GLU A 642 32.37 15.55 -9.07
C GLU A 642 33.22 14.59 -8.23
N TRP A 643 34.40 14.19 -8.72
CA TRP A 643 35.24 13.18 -8.07
C TRP A 643 35.75 13.58 -6.68
N PRO A 644 36.17 14.83 -6.42
CA PRO A 644 36.57 15.25 -5.08
C PRO A 644 35.47 15.02 -4.02
N LYS A 645 34.20 15.09 -4.42
CA LYS A 645 33.05 14.96 -3.51
C LYS A 645 32.77 13.51 -3.09
N ILE A 646 33.29 12.50 -3.79
CA ILE A 646 32.98 11.08 -3.53
C ILE A 646 34.21 10.19 -3.36
N SER A 647 35.39 10.66 -3.75
CA SER A 647 36.63 9.86 -3.73
C SER A 647 37.06 9.35 -2.35
N HIS A 648 36.57 9.97 -1.28
CA HIS A 648 36.84 9.54 0.08
C HIS A 648 35.98 8.33 0.50
N ILE A 649 34.83 8.11 -0.13
CA ILE A 649 33.79 7.11 0.22
C ILE A 649 34.24 5.70 -0.16
N GLN A 650 34.01 4.73 0.73
CA GLN A 650 34.48 3.34 0.54
C GLN A 650 33.80 2.64 -0.65
N GLN A 651 32.49 2.82 -0.82
CA GLN A 651 31.73 2.23 -1.92
C GLN A 651 30.68 3.23 -2.43
N VAL A 652 30.65 3.46 -3.75
CA VAL A 652 29.66 4.29 -4.42
C VAL A 652 29.00 3.48 -5.53
N ASN A 653 27.67 3.38 -5.47
CA ASN A 653 26.85 2.81 -6.52
C ASN A 653 25.99 3.94 -7.10
N ALA A 654 26.32 4.43 -8.28
CA ALA A 654 25.56 5.46 -8.97
C ALA A 654 24.81 4.85 -10.16
N TYR A 655 23.58 5.31 -10.37
CA TYR A 655 22.70 4.82 -11.41
C TYR A 655 22.01 5.98 -12.13
N ALA A 656 21.65 5.75 -13.39
CA ALA A 656 20.81 6.65 -14.17
C ALA A 656 19.72 5.87 -14.92
N GLU A 657 18.60 6.55 -15.14
CA GLU A 657 17.48 6.05 -15.94
C GLU A 657 17.72 6.29 -17.44
N ASP A 658 17.12 5.45 -18.27
CA ASP A 658 17.00 5.66 -19.71
C ASP A 658 15.63 5.13 -20.19
N GLY A 659 14.85 6.01 -20.81
CA GLY A 659 13.58 5.66 -21.45
C GLY A 659 12.57 4.89 -20.59
N GLY A 660 12.47 5.16 -19.28
CA GLY A 660 11.56 4.46 -18.36
C GLY A 660 12.17 3.25 -17.62
N HIS A 661 13.40 2.83 -17.96
CA HIS A 661 14.09 1.76 -17.25
C HIS A 661 14.95 2.31 -16.10
N GLN A 662 14.48 2.14 -14.86
CA GLN A 662 15.23 2.52 -13.67
C GLN A 662 16.56 1.77 -13.59
N ARG A 663 17.63 2.51 -13.30
CA ARG A 663 19.00 1.98 -13.09
C ARG A 663 19.59 1.19 -14.28
N LYS A 664 19.21 1.51 -15.52
CA LYS A 664 19.81 0.92 -16.73
C LYS A 664 21.32 1.17 -16.80
N TRP A 665 21.72 2.41 -16.57
CA TRP A 665 23.12 2.83 -16.58
C TRP A 665 23.67 2.87 -15.17
N SER A 666 24.94 2.50 -15.00
CA SER A 666 25.54 2.43 -13.67
C SER A 666 27.03 2.75 -13.65
N VAL A 667 27.47 3.30 -12.53
CA VAL A 667 28.88 3.44 -12.15
C VAL A 667 29.05 2.86 -10.75
N LEU A 668 29.84 1.81 -10.64
CA LEU A 668 30.17 1.13 -9.41
C LEU A 668 31.64 1.37 -9.07
N TYR A 669 31.87 1.96 -7.90
CA TYR A 669 33.19 2.30 -7.41
C TYR A 669 33.40 1.70 -6.01
N THR A 670 34.54 1.06 -5.80
CA THR A 670 35.07 0.68 -4.49
C THR A 670 36.45 1.26 -4.31
N ARG A 671 36.74 1.78 -3.11
CA ARG A 671 38.04 2.38 -2.80
C ARG A 671 39.11 1.33 -2.48
N GLU A 672 38.78 0.36 -1.62
CA GLU A 672 39.73 -0.65 -1.12
C GLU A 672 39.10 -2.06 -1.01
N PRO A 673 39.50 -3.04 -1.86
CA PRO A 673 40.39 -2.87 -3.00
C PRO A 673 39.75 -1.95 -4.06
N PHE A 674 40.61 -1.23 -4.79
CA PHE A 674 40.13 -0.31 -5.81
C PHE A 674 39.43 -1.07 -6.94
N SER A 675 38.17 -0.77 -7.19
CA SER A 675 37.40 -1.28 -8.33
C SER A 675 36.58 -0.16 -8.92
N PHE A 676 36.50 -0.12 -10.25
CA PHE A 676 35.65 0.84 -10.94
C PHE A 676 35.06 0.16 -12.17
N LYS A 677 33.74 0.07 -12.22
CA LYS A 677 32.98 -0.48 -13.35
C LYS A 677 31.94 0.56 -13.78
N ALA A 678 31.90 0.88 -15.07
CA ALA A 678 30.87 1.75 -15.63
C ALA A 678 30.17 1.00 -16.76
N ASN A 679 28.84 1.06 -16.74
CA ASN A 679 27.97 0.64 -17.82
C ASN A 679 27.25 1.90 -18.31
N MET A 680 27.62 2.39 -19.48
CA MET A 680 27.24 3.71 -20.02
C MET A 680 26.91 3.62 -21.52
N PRO A 681 26.09 4.54 -22.06
CA PRO A 681 25.88 4.63 -23.49
C PRO A 681 27.18 5.08 -24.20
N ASP A 682 27.51 4.46 -25.33
CA ASP A 682 28.75 4.71 -26.08
C ASP A 682 28.92 6.20 -26.45
N SER A 683 30.16 6.67 -26.31
CA SER A 683 30.56 8.07 -26.39
C SER A 683 30.92 8.53 -27.81
N ASP A 684 30.09 8.22 -28.80
CA ASP A 684 30.21 8.76 -30.16
C ASP A 684 28.87 9.36 -30.61
N SER A 685 28.50 10.50 -30.03
CA SER A 685 27.54 11.47 -30.59
C SER A 685 27.46 12.74 -29.73
N ASP A 686 28.61 13.30 -29.35
CA ASP A 686 28.70 14.73 -29.07
C ASP A 686 29.45 15.36 -30.25
N SER A 687 28.73 15.69 -31.33
CA SER A 687 29.18 16.70 -32.28
C SER A 687 28.31 17.94 -32.08
N GLU A 688 29.00 19.01 -31.70
CA GLU A 688 28.50 20.37 -31.60
C GLU A 688 27.66 20.80 -32.82
N GLU A 689 26.72 21.70 -32.53
CA GLU A 689 26.01 22.54 -33.49
C GLU A 689 26.92 23.04 -34.63
N ASN A 690 26.53 22.79 -35.88
CA ASN A 690 26.83 23.70 -36.98
C ASN A 690 25.67 23.71 -37.99
N LEU A 691 25.16 24.93 -38.22
CA LEU A 691 24.21 25.32 -39.26
C LEU A 691 24.86 25.22 -40.66
N ALA A 692 24.02 24.87 -41.65
CA ALA A 692 24.23 24.99 -43.12
C ALA A 692 25.32 24.05 -43.70
N ASP A 693 25.21 23.46 -44.89
CA ASP A 693 24.61 23.93 -46.13
C ASP A 693 24.21 22.77 -47.08
N ASP A 694 23.36 23.13 -48.02
CA ASP A 694 22.79 22.45 -49.19
C ASP A 694 23.78 21.67 -50.09
N LYS A 695 23.41 20.46 -50.56
CA LYS A 695 23.39 20.08 -52.00
C LYS A 695 23.12 18.60 -52.28
N LEU A 696 22.18 18.42 -53.21
CA LEU A 696 21.88 17.24 -54.03
C LEU A 696 23.09 16.69 -54.81
N VAL A 697 23.09 15.36 -55.08
CA VAL A 697 23.02 14.73 -56.44
C VAL A 697 23.66 13.31 -56.45
N ARG A 698 22.80 12.33 -56.77
CA ARG A 698 22.93 11.11 -57.60
C ARG A 698 24.23 10.26 -57.65
N SER A 699 23.98 8.97 -57.37
CA SER A 699 24.11 7.78 -58.26
C SER A 699 25.38 6.92 -58.27
N ASP A 700 25.07 5.62 -58.35
CA ASP A 700 25.77 4.51 -59.00
C ASP A 700 26.79 3.66 -58.20
N ILE A 701 26.33 2.42 -57.99
CA ILE A 701 27.00 1.12 -57.72
C ILE A 701 27.86 0.73 -58.96
N PRO A 702 28.71 -0.34 -59.04
CA PRO A 702 29.24 -1.32 -58.07
C PRO A 702 30.77 -1.50 -58.12
N SER A 703 31.26 -2.41 -57.27
CA SER A 703 32.15 -3.56 -57.61
C SER A 703 33.28 -3.68 -56.58
N ASP A 704 33.78 -4.85 -56.24
CA ASP A 704 33.37 -6.25 -56.34
C ASP A 704 34.52 -6.99 -55.62
N GLY A 705 34.17 -8.10 -54.96
CA GLY A 705 35.05 -9.22 -54.67
C GLY A 705 36.21 -9.04 -53.67
N SER A 706 36.55 -10.04 -52.87
CA SER A 706 36.01 -11.39 -52.72
C SER A 706 36.87 -12.10 -51.66
N THR A 707 36.20 -12.75 -50.71
CA THR A 707 36.37 -14.17 -50.32
C THR A 707 37.76 -14.62 -49.78
N ASP A 708 37.94 -15.65 -48.95
CA ASP A 708 37.23 -16.91 -48.60
C ASP A 708 37.70 -17.28 -47.16
N SER A 709 37.14 -18.21 -46.37
CA SER A 709 36.37 -19.45 -46.59
C SER A 709 35.74 -19.88 -45.25
N GLN A 710 34.45 -20.27 -45.21
CA GLN A 710 33.86 -21.64 -45.20
C GLN A 710 34.21 -22.49 -43.96
N THR A 711 33.31 -23.18 -43.25
CA THR A 711 32.14 -24.02 -43.63
C THR A 711 31.08 -23.99 -42.49
N ASP A 712 29.76 -23.87 -42.71
CA ASP A 712 28.77 -24.84 -43.26
C ASP A 712 28.71 -26.14 -42.42
N ASP A 713 27.60 -26.70 -41.91
CA ASP A 713 26.19 -26.65 -42.34
C ASP A 713 25.23 -27.22 -41.25
N GLU A 714 23.99 -26.69 -41.26
CA GLU A 714 22.67 -27.36 -41.23
C GLU A 714 22.18 -28.26 -40.04
N LEU A 715 20.90 -28.29 -39.59
CA LEU A 715 19.58 -27.80 -40.04
C LEU A 715 18.55 -27.80 -38.86
N ASP A 716 17.64 -26.82 -38.86
CA ASP A 716 16.16 -26.82 -38.60
C ASP A 716 15.53 -27.57 -37.39
N ASP A 717 14.46 -27.15 -36.71
CA ASP A 717 13.39 -26.20 -37.04
C ASP A 717 12.50 -25.83 -35.80
N ASN A 718 12.01 -24.58 -35.80
CA ASN A 718 10.69 -24.06 -35.37
C ASN A 718 9.99 -24.45 -34.04
N ASN A 719 9.73 -23.45 -33.17
CA ASN A 719 8.41 -22.79 -33.05
C ASN A 719 8.42 -21.62 -32.03
N ASP A 720 8.52 -20.38 -32.53
CA ASP A 720 8.28 -19.15 -31.76
C ASP A 720 6.86 -18.61 -32.05
N ILE A 721 6.06 -18.48 -30.99
CA ILE A 721 4.80 -17.74 -31.00
C ILE A 721 5.12 -16.25 -30.83
N ARG A 722 4.90 -15.50 -31.91
CA ARG A 722 5.00 -14.04 -31.99
C ARG A 722 4.03 -13.35 -31.02
N THR A 723 4.55 -12.73 -29.96
CA THR A 723 3.93 -11.53 -29.38
C THR A 723 4.39 -10.31 -30.15
N VAL A 724 3.46 -9.68 -30.85
CA VAL A 724 3.65 -8.45 -31.62
C VAL A 724 3.95 -7.31 -30.65
N SER A 725 5.21 -6.92 -30.59
CA SER A 725 5.63 -5.63 -30.04
C SER A 725 5.30 -4.54 -31.07
N THR A 726 4.19 -3.84 -30.90
CA THR A 726 3.91 -2.61 -31.67
C THR A 726 4.77 -1.46 -31.13
N GLY A 727 6.06 -1.47 -31.47
CA GLY A 727 6.87 -0.26 -31.53
C GLY A 727 6.46 0.51 -32.80
N VAL A 728 5.49 1.41 -32.66
CA VAL A 728 5.07 2.31 -33.73
C VAL A 728 5.57 3.70 -33.36
N ASP A 729 6.43 4.27 -34.20
CA ASP A 729 6.78 5.69 -34.18
C ASP A 729 5.48 6.53 -34.08
N PRO A 730 5.32 7.47 -33.12
CA PRO A 730 4.10 8.28 -32.99
C PRO A 730 3.81 9.15 -34.23
N PHE A 731 4.75 9.20 -35.18
CA PHE A 731 4.73 10.02 -36.37
C PHE A 731 4.87 9.19 -37.65
N TYR A 732 3.98 8.21 -37.87
CA TYR A 732 3.78 7.67 -39.22
C TYR A 732 3.26 8.76 -40.20
N ASP A 733 3.73 8.62 -41.44
CA ASP A 733 3.60 9.53 -42.58
C ASP A 733 2.16 9.52 -43.16
N ASP A 734 1.49 10.67 -43.09
CA ASP A 734 0.20 10.94 -43.76
C ASP A 734 0.42 12.00 -44.84
N SER A 735 1.36 11.74 -45.75
CA SER A 735 1.66 12.58 -46.90
C SER A 735 0.54 12.52 -47.95
N GLU A 736 -0.71 12.86 -47.60
CA GLU A 736 -1.80 13.08 -48.58
C GLU A 736 -3.08 13.74 -48.02
N LEU A 737 -2.98 14.58 -46.97
CA LEU A 737 -4.14 15.34 -46.46
C LEU A 737 -4.21 16.75 -47.06
N VAL A 738 -5.03 16.92 -48.10
CA VAL A 738 -5.30 18.22 -48.77
C VAL A 738 -6.38 18.99 -48.00
N GLY A 739 -6.19 20.30 -47.76
CA GLY A 739 -7.20 21.19 -47.16
C GLY A 739 -7.02 21.49 -45.66
N ILE A 740 -6.01 20.92 -44.99
CA ILE A 740 -5.70 21.19 -43.57
C ILE A 740 -4.69 22.32 -43.34
N GLU A 741 -4.09 22.85 -44.41
CA GLU A 741 -2.97 23.81 -44.36
C GLU A 741 -3.40 25.16 -43.76
N SER A 742 -4.50 25.74 -44.25
CA SER A 742 -4.99 27.03 -43.77
C SER A 742 -5.43 26.98 -42.29
N PRO A 743 -6.23 26.00 -41.83
CA PRO A 743 -6.53 25.84 -40.40
C PRO A 743 -5.30 25.61 -39.52
N ARG A 744 -4.34 24.80 -39.99
CA ARG A 744 -3.10 24.51 -39.27
C ARG A 744 -2.27 25.77 -39.07
N ASP A 745 -2.08 26.57 -40.12
CA ASP A 745 -1.27 27.78 -40.05
C ASP A 745 -1.89 28.85 -39.14
N GLN A 746 -3.23 28.98 -39.14
CA GLN A 746 -3.96 29.86 -38.22
C GLN A 746 -3.76 29.44 -36.75
N ILE A 747 -3.84 28.14 -36.44
CA ILE A 747 -3.62 27.63 -35.08
C ILE A 747 -2.16 27.84 -34.65
N ILE A 748 -1.19 27.64 -35.56
CA ILE A 748 0.22 27.93 -35.29
C ILE A 748 0.41 29.41 -35.00
N GLU A 749 -0.24 30.29 -35.75
CA GLU A 749 -0.21 31.73 -35.51
C GLU A 749 -0.79 32.09 -34.13
N MET A 750 -1.93 31.51 -33.74
CA MET A 750 -2.51 31.69 -32.40
C MET A 750 -1.54 31.26 -31.28
N LEU A 751 -0.80 30.16 -31.47
CA LEU A 751 0.20 29.68 -30.50
C LEU A 751 1.49 30.51 -30.50
N MET A 752 1.81 31.20 -31.60
CA MET A 752 3.11 31.88 -31.81
C MET A 752 3.04 33.41 -31.70
N ASN A 753 1.86 34.03 -31.80
CA ASN A 753 1.69 35.49 -31.81
C ASN A 753 1.83 36.19 -30.44
N GLY A 754 2.10 35.46 -29.36
CA GLY A 754 2.44 36.02 -28.04
C GLY A 754 3.81 36.73 -27.96
N ARG A 755 4.49 36.97 -29.08
CA ARG A 755 5.88 37.48 -29.15
C ARG A 755 6.02 39.00 -28.97
N HIS A 756 4.94 39.76 -28.85
CA HIS A 756 4.96 41.23 -28.91
C HIS A 756 4.49 41.97 -27.65
N THR A 757 4.35 41.28 -26.51
CA THR A 757 4.06 41.93 -25.22
C THR A 757 5.04 41.46 -24.15
N ASP A 758 5.49 42.38 -23.28
CA ASP A 758 6.52 42.19 -22.23
C ASP A 758 6.20 41.12 -21.15
N LYS A 759 5.18 40.29 -21.38
CA LYS A 759 4.84 39.09 -20.60
C LYS A 759 4.36 37.99 -21.56
N GLN A 760 5.22 37.06 -21.94
CA GLN A 760 4.82 35.87 -22.71
C GLN A 760 3.99 34.96 -21.79
N GLN A 761 2.66 34.99 -21.91
CA GLN A 761 1.74 34.13 -21.17
C GLN A 761 1.57 32.77 -21.88
N LEU A 762 1.24 31.72 -21.11
CA LEU A 762 0.88 30.38 -21.63
C LEU A 762 -0.21 30.51 -22.69
N GLN A 763 0.07 30.07 -23.92
CA GLN A 763 -0.90 30.08 -25.00
C GLN A 763 -1.71 28.79 -24.96
N VAL A 764 -3.04 28.91 -24.98
CA VAL A 764 -3.95 27.77 -24.98
C VAL A 764 -4.88 27.92 -26.17
N VAL A 765 -5.02 26.86 -26.96
CA VAL A 765 -5.93 26.80 -28.10
C VAL A 765 -6.82 25.56 -27.98
N SER A 766 -8.13 25.75 -28.00
CA SER A 766 -9.11 24.65 -28.06
C SER A 766 -9.69 24.52 -29.46
N ILE A 767 -9.48 23.38 -30.11
CA ILE A 767 -10.05 23.07 -31.42
C ILE A 767 -11.42 22.41 -31.21
N TYR A 768 -12.47 23.15 -31.57
CA TYR A 768 -13.86 22.75 -31.42
C TYR A 768 -14.50 22.39 -32.76
N GLY A 769 -15.36 21.37 -32.78
CA GLY A 769 -16.14 20.98 -33.94
C GLY A 769 -16.89 19.66 -33.74
N ILE A 770 -17.93 19.41 -34.53
CA ILE A 770 -18.70 18.15 -34.49
C ILE A 770 -17.83 16.92 -34.83
N GLY A 771 -18.29 15.73 -34.45
CA GLY A 771 -17.59 14.46 -34.74
C GLY A 771 -17.30 14.30 -36.24
N GLY A 772 -16.11 13.81 -36.60
CA GLY A 772 -15.71 13.56 -38.00
C GLY A 772 -15.01 14.72 -38.73
N LEU A 773 -14.93 15.94 -38.16
CA LEU A 773 -14.29 17.11 -38.82
C LEU A 773 -12.74 17.13 -38.80
N GLY A 774 -12.07 16.04 -38.42
CA GLY A 774 -10.59 16.01 -38.43
C GLY A 774 -9.89 16.83 -37.33
N LYS A 775 -10.58 17.15 -36.21
CA LYS A 775 -9.99 17.84 -35.03
C LYS A 775 -8.64 17.26 -34.60
N THR A 776 -8.65 15.96 -34.31
CA THR A 776 -7.48 15.18 -33.91
C THR A 776 -6.37 15.25 -34.96
N THR A 777 -6.74 15.16 -36.24
CA THR A 777 -5.81 15.25 -37.36
C THR A 777 -5.10 16.60 -37.42
N ILE A 778 -5.84 17.70 -37.24
CA ILE A 778 -5.28 19.06 -37.25
C ILE A 778 -4.42 19.29 -35.99
N ALA A 779 -4.86 18.87 -34.81
CA ALA A 779 -4.09 18.97 -33.57
C ALA A 779 -2.74 18.23 -33.68
N LYS A 780 -2.75 17.02 -34.23
CA LYS A 780 -1.53 16.24 -34.53
C LYS A 780 -0.65 16.94 -35.56
N SER A 781 -1.23 17.47 -36.64
CA SER A 781 -0.49 18.17 -37.70
C SER A 781 0.21 19.43 -37.18
N VAL A 782 -0.49 20.25 -36.40
CA VAL A 782 0.09 21.42 -35.72
C VAL A 782 1.22 20.98 -34.79
N GLY A 783 0.95 20.01 -33.91
CA GLY A 783 1.94 19.50 -32.95
C GLY A 783 3.22 19.03 -33.63
N ARG A 784 3.12 18.27 -34.73
CA ARG A 784 4.25 17.79 -35.54
C ARG A 784 5.09 18.94 -36.10
N GLN A 785 4.46 20.00 -36.61
CA GLN A 785 5.15 21.10 -37.28
C GLN A 785 5.94 21.99 -36.32
N ILE A 786 5.50 22.09 -35.06
CA ILE A 786 6.09 23.02 -34.09
C ILE A 786 6.80 22.34 -32.92
N SER A 787 6.67 21.02 -32.71
CA SER A 787 7.24 20.27 -31.59
C SER A 787 8.75 20.51 -31.40
N ASN A 788 9.52 20.55 -32.49
CA ASN A 788 10.97 20.78 -32.47
C ASN A 788 11.38 22.15 -31.92
N ARG A 789 10.42 23.05 -31.67
CA ARG A 789 10.64 24.37 -31.07
C ARG A 789 10.42 24.38 -29.55
N PHE A 790 10.14 23.24 -28.92
CA PHE A 790 9.85 23.10 -27.49
C PHE A 790 10.81 22.09 -26.83
N ASP A 791 11.16 22.32 -25.56
CA ASP A 791 12.06 21.48 -24.77
C ASP A 791 11.44 20.12 -24.42
N CYS A 792 10.11 20.06 -24.31
CA CYS A 792 9.38 18.82 -24.12
C CYS A 792 7.97 18.90 -24.72
N CYS A 793 7.48 17.75 -25.18
CA CYS A 793 6.17 17.61 -25.80
C CYS A 793 5.42 16.41 -25.21
N ALA A 794 4.09 16.48 -25.16
CA ALA A 794 3.23 15.32 -24.87
C ALA A 794 1.99 15.34 -25.77
N TYR A 795 1.56 14.16 -26.19
CA TYR A 795 0.33 13.90 -26.92
C TYR A 795 -0.53 12.90 -26.14
N VAL A 796 -1.59 13.37 -25.49
CA VAL A 796 -2.42 12.54 -24.62
C VAL A 796 -3.82 12.43 -25.19
N SER A 797 -4.31 11.21 -25.36
CA SER A 797 -5.71 10.95 -25.69
C SER A 797 -6.48 10.61 -24.42
N VAL A 798 -7.66 11.21 -24.25
CA VAL A 798 -8.53 10.95 -23.10
C VAL A 798 -9.35 9.69 -23.38
N SER A 799 -8.93 8.55 -22.82
CA SER A 799 -9.73 7.32 -22.88
C SER A 799 -10.83 7.34 -21.82
N GLN A 800 -12.06 6.99 -22.20
CA GLN A 800 -13.17 6.79 -21.27
C GLN A 800 -13.62 5.33 -21.29
N ARG A 801 -13.68 4.71 -20.12
CA ARG A 801 -14.54 3.57 -19.85
C ARG A 801 -15.82 4.06 -19.15
N PRO A 802 -16.97 3.37 -19.30
CA PRO A 802 -18.25 3.79 -18.72
C PRO A 802 -18.28 3.96 -17.19
N GLU A 803 -17.20 3.58 -16.50
CA GLU A 803 -17.08 3.52 -15.03
C GLU A 803 -16.13 4.59 -14.46
N ASP A 804 -15.51 5.41 -15.32
CA ASP A 804 -14.44 6.32 -14.91
C ASP A 804 -14.97 7.62 -14.27
N ILE A 805 -14.54 7.89 -13.03
CA ILE A 805 -14.79 9.15 -12.29
C ILE A 805 -13.81 10.23 -12.79
N GLY A 806 -14.22 11.51 -12.83
CA GLY A 806 -13.39 12.62 -13.35
C GLY A 806 -11.96 12.75 -12.77
N ASP A 807 -11.75 12.36 -11.51
CA ASP A 807 -10.42 12.28 -10.89
C ASP A 807 -9.55 11.16 -11.48
N ILE A 808 -10.13 10.00 -11.82
CA ILE A 808 -9.44 8.86 -12.44
C ILE A 808 -9.00 9.24 -13.86
N VAL A 809 -9.88 9.89 -14.62
CA VAL A 809 -9.57 10.40 -15.97
C VAL A 809 -8.45 11.44 -15.89
N SER A 810 -8.54 12.39 -14.97
CA SER A 810 -7.50 13.40 -14.74
C SER A 810 -6.16 12.78 -14.34
N MET A 811 -6.18 11.72 -13.52
CA MET A 811 -4.98 10.96 -13.16
C MET A 811 -4.38 10.23 -14.36
N GLY A 812 -5.19 9.58 -15.20
CA GLY A 812 -4.73 8.93 -16.42
C GLY A 812 -4.04 9.92 -17.36
N ILE A 813 -4.64 11.09 -17.56
CA ILE A 813 -4.06 12.18 -18.34
C ILE A 813 -2.72 12.61 -17.73
N MET A 814 -2.67 12.91 -16.43
CA MET A 814 -1.46 13.38 -15.76
C MET A 814 -0.32 12.36 -15.81
N LYS A 815 -0.61 11.06 -15.61
CA LYS A 815 0.39 9.99 -15.76
C LYS A 815 0.95 9.96 -17.18
N SER A 816 0.07 10.01 -18.18
CA SER A 816 0.49 10.01 -19.59
C SER A 816 1.34 11.24 -19.94
N ILE A 817 0.97 12.43 -19.45
CA ILE A 817 1.81 13.63 -19.65
C ILE A 817 3.17 13.44 -19.00
N ILE A 818 3.24 13.03 -17.73
CA ILE A 818 4.47 12.82 -16.96
C ILE A 818 5.39 11.84 -17.69
N GLU A 819 4.86 10.72 -18.19
CA GLU A 819 5.61 9.72 -18.95
C GLU A 819 6.16 10.30 -20.26
N GLN A 820 5.32 10.98 -21.05
CA GLN A 820 5.70 11.47 -22.38
C GLN A 820 6.65 12.66 -22.35
N VAL A 821 6.48 13.58 -21.39
CA VAL A 821 7.45 14.68 -21.20
C VAL A 821 8.77 14.18 -20.58
N ARG A 822 8.90 12.86 -20.34
CA ARG A 822 10.02 12.21 -19.67
C ARG A 822 10.32 12.87 -18.34
N CYS A 823 9.26 13.11 -17.57
CA CYS A 823 9.38 13.64 -16.22
C CYS A 823 10.04 12.54 -15.36
N PRO A 824 11.16 12.84 -14.67
CA PRO A 824 12.03 11.88 -13.97
C PRO A 824 11.42 11.16 -12.76
N TYR A 825 10.10 11.20 -12.59
CA TYR A 825 9.38 10.73 -11.42
C TYR A 825 8.17 9.86 -11.80
N PRO A 826 8.37 8.65 -12.40
CA PRO A 826 7.25 7.81 -12.87
C PRO A 826 6.55 7.04 -11.73
N ASN A 827 7.23 6.71 -10.64
CA ASN A 827 6.66 5.92 -9.52
C ASN A 827 5.95 6.80 -8.47
N LEU A 828 5.01 7.64 -8.92
CA LEU A 828 4.17 8.44 -8.03
C LEU A 828 2.96 7.61 -7.63
N GLN A 829 2.76 7.44 -6.32
CA GLN A 829 1.51 6.88 -5.78
C GLN A 829 0.30 7.60 -6.38
N ASP A 830 -0.81 6.88 -6.55
CA ASP A 830 -2.12 7.29 -7.09
C ASP A 830 -2.71 8.55 -6.42
N ASN A 831 -2.11 9.72 -6.67
CA ASN A 831 -2.52 11.00 -6.12
C ASN A 831 -2.35 12.13 -7.14
N LEU A 832 -3.48 12.61 -7.63
CA LEU A 832 -3.56 13.65 -8.65
C LEU A 832 -2.85 14.95 -8.26
N GLN A 833 -3.00 15.41 -7.01
CA GLN A 833 -2.42 16.67 -6.57
C GLN A 833 -0.88 16.63 -6.50
N VAL A 834 -0.30 15.47 -6.19
CA VAL A 834 1.15 15.25 -6.20
C VAL A 834 1.67 15.29 -7.64
N MET A 835 1.01 14.59 -8.57
CA MET A 835 1.34 14.63 -9.99
C MET A 835 1.29 16.05 -10.54
N ILE A 836 0.26 16.81 -10.18
CA ILE A 836 0.13 18.23 -10.54
C ILE A 836 1.33 19.04 -10.04
N ASN A 837 1.71 18.91 -8.77
CA ASN A 837 2.81 19.70 -8.20
C ASN A 837 4.17 19.35 -8.80
N ILE A 838 4.41 18.07 -9.09
CA ILE A 838 5.67 17.59 -9.67
C ILE A 838 5.78 18.04 -11.13
N LEU A 839 4.73 17.83 -11.91
CA LEU A 839 4.72 18.29 -13.30
C LEU A 839 4.87 19.80 -13.35
N LYS A 840 4.17 20.53 -12.47
CA LYS A 840 4.30 21.98 -12.32
C LYS A 840 5.74 22.43 -12.06
N GLN A 841 6.42 21.79 -11.11
CA GLN A 841 7.82 22.08 -10.81
C GLN A 841 8.76 21.73 -11.98
N PHE A 842 8.49 20.64 -12.70
CA PHE A 842 9.28 20.20 -13.84
C PHE A 842 9.13 21.10 -15.08
N LEU A 843 7.96 21.72 -15.26
CA LEU A 843 7.66 22.61 -16.38
C LEU A 843 8.02 24.08 -16.12
N GLU A 844 8.45 24.43 -14.91
CA GLU A 844 8.70 25.83 -14.49
C GLU A 844 9.77 26.51 -15.37
N ASP A 845 10.85 25.80 -15.70
CA ASP A 845 12.00 26.28 -16.46
C ASP A 845 12.05 25.80 -17.93
N LYS A 846 10.94 25.24 -18.45
CA LYS A 846 10.89 24.63 -19.79
C LYS A 846 9.87 25.29 -20.70
N ARG A 847 10.20 25.38 -21.97
CA ARG A 847 9.24 25.66 -23.04
C ARG A 847 8.57 24.35 -23.44
N TYR A 848 7.28 24.18 -23.15
CA TYR A 848 6.58 22.92 -23.39
C TYR A 848 5.39 23.05 -24.36
N LEU A 849 5.10 21.97 -25.08
CA LEU A 849 3.91 21.83 -25.93
C LEU A 849 3.11 20.61 -25.51
N ILE A 850 1.87 20.79 -25.06
CA ILE A 850 1.02 19.67 -24.62
C ILE A 850 -0.23 19.64 -25.48
N VAL A 851 -0.46 18.51 -26.15
CA VAL A 851 -1.65 18.25 -26.96
C VAL A 851 -2.53 17.25 -26.21
N ILE A 852 -3.75 17.65 -25.90
CA ILE A 852 -4.74 16.83 -25.17
C ILE A 852 -5.94 16.60 -26.07
N ASP A 853 -6.07 15.38 -26.56
CA ASP A 853 -7.07 15.00 -27.54
C ASP A 853 -8.33 14.48 -26.84
N ASP A 854 -9.45 15.10 -27.21
CA ASP A 854 -10.83 14.77 -26.88
C ASP A 854 -11.17 14.97 -25.40
N ILE A 855 -11.25 16.22 -24.93
CA ILE A 855 -11.68 16.54 -23.55
C ILE A 855 -13.23 16.62 -23.51
N TRP A 856 -13.85 15.84 -22.62
CA TRP A 856 -15.32 15.67 -22.54
C TRP A 856 -15.98 16.49 -21.43
N GLU A 857 -15.22 16.91 -20.42
CA GLU A 857 -15.75 17.63 -19.25
C GLU A 857 -14.86 18.82 -18.87
N ALA A 858 -15.48 19.96 -18.55
CA ALA A 858 -14.76 21.15 -18.10
C ALA A 858 -14.07 20.95 -16.74
N SER A 859 -14.62 20.09 -15.87
CA SER A 859 -14.05 19.70 -14.57
C SER A 859 -12.67 19.06 -14.70
N VAL A 860 -12.51 18.16 -15.69
CA VAL A 860 -11.23 17.49 -15.99
C VAL A 860 -10.19 18.51 -16.42
N TRP A 861 -10.56 19.42 -17.33
CA TRP A 861 -9.67 20.50 -17.77
C TRP A 861 -9.23 21.40 -16.61
N GLU A 862 -10.17 21.90 -15.81
CA GLU A 862 -9.85 22.79 -14.68
C GLU A 862 -8.93 22.13 -13.65
N THR A 863 -9.03 20.81 -13.51
CA THR A 863 -8.16 20.03 -12.62
C THR A 863 -6.73 19.91 -13.18
N ILE A 864 -6.57 19.48 -14.43
CA ILE A 864 -5.23 19.28 -15.03
C ILE A 864 -4.53 20.62 -15.35
N LYS A 865 -5.30 21.67 -15.67
CA LYS A 865 -4.79 23.03 -15.93
C LYS A 865 -3.94 23.58 -14.79
N ALA A 866 -4.20 23.16 -13.54
CA ALA A 866 -3.42 23.55 -12.38
C ALA A 866 -1.93 23.15 -12.44
N ALA A 867 -1.59 22.16 -13.28
CA ALA A 867 -0.21 21.71 -13.50
C ALA A 867 0.58 22.59 -14.48
N PHE A 868 -0.11 23.35 -15.34
CA PHE A 868 0.52 24.16 -16.37
C PHE A 868 0.74 25.59 -15.87
N ILE A 869 1.97 26.09 -15.96
CA ILE A 869 2.34 27.43 -15.50
C ILE A 869 2.41 28.37 -16.71
N GLY A 870 1.87 29.58 -16.56
CA GLY A 870 2.27 30.72 -17.39
C GLY A 870 3.73 31.07 -17.14
N ASN A 871 4.65 30.33 -17.75
CA ASN A 871 6.06 30.64 -17.74
C ASN A 871 6.41 31.60 -18.89
N ASN A 872 7.46 32.41 -18.72
CA ASN A 872 7.87 33.38 -19.73
C ASN A 872 8.66 32.74 -20.89
N HIS A 873 8.48 31.43 -21.12
CA HIS A 873 9.21 30.65 -22.11
C HIS A 873 8.39 30.40 -23.39
N GLY A 874 7.17 30.94 -23.50
CA GLY A 874 6.33 30.77 -24.70
C GLY A 874 5.85 29.33 -24.89
N SER A 875 5.32 28.74 -23.81
CA SER A 875 4.73 27.40 -23.79
C SER A 875 3.31 27.39 -24.38
N GLY A 876 2.89 26.25 -24.93
CA GLY A 876 1.64 26.10 -25.65
C GLY A 876 0.84 24.87 -25.23
N ILE A 877 -0.48 24.98 -25.22
CA ILE A 877 -1.41 23.85 -25.04
C ILE A 877 -2.40 23.83 -26.19
N ILE A 878 -2.61 22.65 -26.76
CA ILE A 878 -3.65 22.37 -27.75
C ILE A 878 -4.60 21.37 -27.13
N ALA A 879 -5.89 21.64 -27.15
CA ALA A 879 -6.90 20.66 -26.75
C ALA A 879 -7.96 20.50 -27.84
N THR A 880 -8.51 19.30 -28.01
CA THR A 880 -9.65 19.07 -28.91
C THR A 880 -10.89 18.73 -28.10
N THR A 881 -12.07 19.18 -28.54
CA THR A 881 -13.34 18.82 -27.92
C THR A 881 -14.51 18.97 -28.91
N TYR A 882 -15.59 18.25 -28.69
CA TYR A 882 -16.84 18.39 -29.44
C TYR A 882 -17.92 19.17 -28.66
N LYS A 883 -17.60 19.65 -27.45
CA LYS A 883 -18.49 20.39 -26.56
C LYS A 883 -18.08 21.86 -26.47
N VAL A 884 -19.02 22.76 -26.74
CA VAL A 884 -18.76 24.22 -26.75
C VAL A 884 -18.37 24.72 -25.36
N ASP A 885 -19.07 24.27 -24.31
CA ASP A 885 -18.82 24.64 -22.92
C ASP A 885 -17.43 24.22 -22.45
N VAL A 886 -16.93 23.07 -22.93
CA VAL A 886 -15.58 22.61 -22.65
C VAL A 886 -14.55 23.47 -23.40
N ALA A 887 -14.79 23.80 -24.68
CA ALA A 887 -13.92 24.65 -25.48
C ALA A 887 -13.78 26.06 -24.86
N GLU A 888 -14.89 26.66 -24.44
CA GLU A 888 -14.91 27.97 -23.77
C GLU A 888 -14.16 27.95 -22.43
N SER A 889 -14.24 26.86 -21.66
CA SER A 889 -13.48 26.67 -20.42
C SER A 889 -11.97 26.55 -20.67
N ILE A 890 -11.58 25.93 -21.79
CA ILE A 890 -10.18 25.80 -22.21
C ILE A 890 -9.60 27.16 -22.65
N GLY A 891 -10.35 27.90 -23.47
CA GLY A 891 -9.94 29.18 -24.03
C GLY A 891 -9.17 29.05 -25.35
N GLY A 892 -9.04 30.18 -26.06
CA GLY A 892 -8.44 30.23 -27.41
C GLY A 892 -9.20 29.38 -28.42
N VAL A 893 -10.53 29.54 -28.47
CA VAL A 893 -11.42 28.69 -29.27
C VAL A 893 -11.18 28.87 -30.77
N TYR A 894 -10.80 27.79 -31.44
CA TYR A 894 -10.75 27.66 -32.89
C TYR A 894 -11.88 26.73 -33.34
N THR A 895 -12.90 27.27 -34.01
CA THR A 895 -14.03 26.47 -34.51
C THR A 895 -13.70 25.95 -35.91
N LEU A 896 -13.70 24.63 -36.08
CA LEU A 896 -13.54 24.03 -37.39
C LEU A 896 -14.78 24.32 -38.25
N PRO A 897 -14.61 24.95 -39.42
CA PRO A 897 -15.72 25.13 -40.34
C PRO A 897 -16.25 23.77 -40.78
N LEU A 898 -17.57 23.66 -40.92
CA LEU A 898 -18.18 22.57 -41.65
C LEU A 898 -17.62 22.60 -43.08
N LEU A 899 -17.15 21.47 -43.59
CA LEU A 899 -16.85 21.34 -45.01
C LEU A 899 -18.16 21.63 -45.75
N SER A 900 -18.25 22.81 -46.34
CA SER A 900 -19.31 23.13 -47.29
C SER A 900 -19.08 22.29 -48.53
N ASP A 901 -20.12 21.60 -48.99
CA ASP A 901 -20.15 20.71 -50.17
C ASP A 901 -19.48 21.31 -51.42
#